data_AF-A0A7W1TFP8-F1
#
_entry.id   AF-A0A7W1TFP8-F1
#
_cell.length_a   1.000
_cell.length_b   1.000
_cell.length_c   1.000
_cell.angle_alpha   90.00
_cell.angle_beta   90.00
_cell.angle_gamma   90.00
#
_symmetry.space_group_name_H-M   'P 1'
#
loop_
_entity.id
_entity.type
_entity.pdbx_description
1 polymer ?
#
loop_
_entity_poly.entity_id
_entity_poly.type
_entity_poly.pdbx_seq_one_letter_code
_entity_poly.pdbx_strand_id
1 'polypeptide(L)'
;AGACPGAEPQAEAPRPASIISVRQLDDEERYVLERRRLVPAPGVMAERPGMVLNPADDSAVDRKDEFGSRSGGGMHRALSKAGGGGMPALMAPEPQHATASWDILAHPGALLANLRADAQGRVTIPRAALGDATLLTVVACAGERITVRQLTLPAHAPELRDRRLATALDPALGLAYVPTLRVLRAGERVALGGAFERYQMIDTIDTAWRWLAAQEGADLGEWSFLGSWPGLSDARKRELYRRFAGHELHCFLARHDPAFFAQAIAPYLRNKAQPELVDRWLLGVDLAGDAVSWRLEQCNAAERAMLAQALAGPGHQALGSGQARWLADAVARDPAPAERFARAVGAALDLAAQSAAAQPTASRMLPPEPAPEEREGAKLEVAADAVVATPPVTAAPRAAATQARGGFFLMAGGPAPELYVEPGATRMLVESAYHGVSQSDRNPGLVPPARLWAEFAAAPAGTPFLSTAMGELGPDATPRLLALALSDLPFTAGVHQVVRDGKDTALIAGSPAILARAALEALPSAASDVLLRVELVNAAEDVQNPERAPLLVADLAPRTAYVQRITLVNTGSSPHTLAVLAQIPQGAVALRATPATRMDLIELAPAATITLRAVFYFPQSGTYPQHPVVASDGHAVLARGGGGQLHVVPAAGDWRTSGDLERVLAGLGSADLSGLDLAPLLGLLRDATAYRRITAALAARGVGTWVGQRYAFLHDDAAGIAALLREQAELMDQIGAVLSSRVLARDALAEGDLPVSDFAPLVNPRAHPFGEHPRILIAAVEERYHRFLGALAERVVPTDLDRLMLCCHLLLQDRVVEARAQFARARRDHLATGIQYDYARAWLALAAGDAAGAAAVAATYHEHPVERWRWRFAELAA
;
A
#
# COMPACT_ATOMS: atom_id res chain seq x y z
N ALA A 1 -51.88 24.15 -83.73
CA ALA A 1 -52.46 25.51 -83.78
C ALA A 1 -53.93 25.41 -84.19
N GLY A 2 -54.85 26.21 -83.67
CA GLY A 2 -54.71 27.15 -82.55
C GLY A 2 -55.89 28.12 -82.45
N ALA A 3 -56.47 28.26 -81.26
CA ALA A 3 -57.43 29.29 -80.86
C ALA A 3 -57.55 29.29 -79.33
N CYS A 4 -57.62 30.46 -78.68
CA CYS A 4 -57.73 30.57 -77.22
C CYS A 4 -59.04 31.26 -76.82
N PRO A 5 -59.93 30.58 -76.07
CA PRO A 5 -60.92 31.21 -75.21
C PRO A 5 -60.39 31.34 -73.76
N GLY A 6 -60.93 32.29 -72.99
CA GLY A 6 -60.51 32.59 -71.61
C GLY A 6 -61.36 31.94 -70.51
N ALA A 7 -61.15 32.39 -69.27
CA ALA A 7 -61.94 32.04 -68.09
C ALA A 7 -62.08 33.24 -67.14
N GLU A 8 -63.06 33.17 -66.23
CA GLU A 8 -63.58 34.27 -65.41
C GLU A 8 -62.74 34.59 -64.14
N PRO A 9 -62.90 35.78 -63.53
CA PRO A 9 -62.25 36.13 -62.27
C PRO A 9 -62.78 35.27 -61.11
N GLN A 10 -62.02 34.25 -60.71
CA GLN A 10 -62.31 33.51 -59.48
C GLN A 10 -62.01 34.36 -58.25
N ALA A 11 -62.88 34.26 -57.23
CA ALA A 11 -62.80 35.07 -56.03
C ALA A 11 -61.49 34.84 -55.27
N GLU A 12 -60.85 35.92 -54.83
CA GLU A 12 -59.65 35.84 -53.99
C GLU A 12 -60.02 35.27 -52.62
N ALA A 13 -59.69 34.00 -52.40
CA ALA A 13 -59.86 33.36 -51.10
C ALA A 13 -59.07 34.15 -50.03
N PRO A 14 -59.63 34.37 -48.83
CA PRO A 14 -59.02 35.23 -47.83
C PRO A 14 -57.64 34.69 -47.44
N ARG A 15 -56.59 35.44 -47.79
CA ARG A 15 -55.21 35.14 -47.40
C ARG A 15 -55.17 35.03 -45.86
N PRO A 16 -54.73 33.90 -45.27
CA PRO A 16 -54.67 33.79 -43.82
C PRO A 16 -53.76 34.89 -43.27
N ALA A 17 -54.30 35.71 -42.36
CA ALA A 17 -53.61 36.90 -41.88
C ALA A 17 -52.31 36.51 -41.17
N SER A 18 -51.19 37.12 -41.57
CA SER A 18 -49.86 36.85 -41.03
C SER A 18 -49.63 37.51 -39.66
N ILE A 19 -50.54 37.27 -38.72
CA ILE A 19 -50.55 37.81 -37.35
C ILE A 19 -50.43 36.65 -36.34
N ILE A 20 -49.56 35.68 -36.63
CA ILE A 20 -48.97 34.77 -35.63
C ILE A 20 -47.48 34.62 -35.93
N SER A 21 -46.73 35.69 -35.64
CA SER A 21 -45.28 35.66 -35.41
C SER A 21 -44.94 36.67 -34.31
N VAL A 22 -43.72 36.63 -33.78
CA VAL A 22 -43.26 37.51 -32.67
C VAL A 22 -43.96 37.29 -31.31
N ARG A 23 -44.27 36.03 -30.99
CA ARG A 23 -43.94 35.47 -29.67
C ARG A 23 -43.35 34.07 -29.87
N GLN A 24 -42.08 33.89 -29.52
CA GLN A 24 -41.64 32.57 -29.05
C GLN A 24 -42.36 32.33 -27.71
N LEU A 25 -42.79 31.10 -27.47
CA LEU A 25 -43.23 30.66 -26.15
C LEU A 25 -42.03 30.76 -25.19
N ASP A 26 -42.27 31.14 -23.95
CA ASP A 26 -41.25 30.97 -22.92
C ASP A 26 -40.90 29.48 -22.77
N ASP A 27 -39.67 29.14 -22.38
CA ASP A 27 -39.24 27.73 -22.35
C ASP A 27 -40.01 26.92 -21.30
N GLU A 28 -40.54 27.56 -20.25
CA GLU A 28 -41.51 26.96 -19.33
C GLU A 28 -42.90 26.74 -19.96
N GLU A 29 -43.38 27.66 -20.80
CA GLU A 29 -44.66 27.49 -21.53
C GLU A 29 -44.55 26.36 -22.55
N ARG A 30 -43.42 26.28 -23.27
CA ARG A 30 -43.09 25.18 -24.19
C ARG A 30 -43.02 23.85 -23.44
N TYR A 31 -42.28 23.78 -22.32
CA TYR A 31 -42.21 22.61 -21.44
C TYR A 31 -43.58 22.13 -20.96
N VAL A 32 -44.46 23.05 -20.51
CA VAL A 32 -45.83 22.71 -20.09
C VAL A 32 -46.70 22.20 -21.24
N LEU A 33 -46.56 22.76 -22.45
CA LEU A 33 -47.31 22.32 -23.63
C LEU A 33 -46.83 20.97 -24.18
N GLU A 34 -45.52 20.70 -24.13
CA GLU A 34 -44.95 19.40 -24.51
C GLU A 34 -45.32 18.32 -23.50
N ARG A 35 -45.19 18.60 -22.20
CA ARG A 35 -45.64 17.71 -21.11
C ARG A 35 -47.11 17.32 -21.23
N ARG A 36 -47.97 18.25 -21.69
CA ARG A 36 -49.41 18.01 -21.94
C ARG A 36 -49.71 17.16 -23.18
N ARG A 37 -48.75 16.97 -24.09
CA ARG A 37 -48.90 16.21 -25.34
C ARG A 37 -48.33 14.79 -25.27
N LEU A 38 -47.59 14.47 -24.23
CA LEU A 38 -47.00 13.14 -24.03
C LEU A 38 -48.05 12.11 -23.59
N VAL A 39 -47.91 10.89 -24.10
CA VAL A 39 -48.61 9.72 -23.57
C VAL A 39 -47.96 9.38 -22.21
N PRO A 40 -48.73 9.25 -21.11
CA PRO A 40 -48.17 8.90 -19.82
C PRO A 40 -47.64 7.46 -19.84
N ALA A 41 -46.33 7.29 -19.67
CA ALA A 41 -45.68 6.01 -19.44
C ALA A 41 -45.51 5.74 -17.93
N PRO A 42 -45.36 4.48 -17.49
CA PRO A 42 -45.02 4.17 -16.11
C PRO A 42 -43.67 4.76 -15.72
N GLY A 43 -43.63 5.48 -14.59
CA GLY A 43 -42.37 5.93 -13.98
C GLY A 43 -41.72 4.77 -13.23
N VAL A 44 -40.55 4.33 -13.67
CA VAL A 44 -39.78 3.29 -12.99
C VAL A 44 -38.94 3.93 -11.88
N MET A 45 -39.19 3.56 -10.63
CA MET A 45 -38.51 4.11 -9.46
C MET A 45 -37.18 3.42 -9.13
N ALA A 46 -36.98 2.19 -9.61
CA ALA A 46 -35.76 1.41 -9.44
C ALA A 46 -34.55 2.02 -10.16
N GLU A 47 -33.33 1.74 -9.66
CA GLU A 47 -32.08 2.29 -10.21
C GLU A 47 -32.00 2.17 -11.75
N ARG A 48 -31.60 3.24 -12.44
CA ARG A 48 -31.42 3.19 -13.91
C ARG A 48 -30.37 2.14 -14.30
N PRO A 49 -30.53 1.43 -15.45
CA PRO A 49 -29.56 0.44 -15.90
C PRO A 49 -28.15 1.02 -16.03
N GLY A 50 -27.19 0.24 -15.55
CA GLY A 50 -25.78 0.57 -15.49
C GLY A 50 -24.92 -0.64 -15.85
N MET A 51 -23.69 -0.37 -16.27
CA MET A 51 -22.75 -1.31 -16.85
C MET A 51 -21.69 -1.80 -15.86
N VAL A 52 -21.40 -1.03 -14.81
CA VAL A 52 -20.36 -1.32 -13.81
C VAL A 52 -20.81 -2.43 -12.85
N LEU A 53 -19.94 -3.40 -12.56
CA LEU A 53 -20.19 -4.44 -11.57
C LEU A 53 -19.86 -3.98 -10.14
N ASN A 54 -18.60 -3.62 -9.88
CA ASN A 54 -18.07 -3.20 -8.59
C ASN A 54 -17.83 -1.68 -8.61
N PRO A 55 -18.74 -0.85 -8.08
CA PRO A 55 -18.67 0.60 -8.23
C PRO A 55 -17.69 1.23 -7.24
N ALA A 56 -16.59 1.79 -7.77
CA ALA A 56 -15.73 2.73 -7.04
C ALA A 56 -16.14 4.17 -7.35
N ASP A 57 -16.06 5.04 -6.34
CA ASP A 57 -16.32 6.48 -6.50
C ASP A 57 -15.07 7.18 -7.06
N ASP A 58 -15.14 7.62 -8.31
CA ASP A 58 -14.01 8.18 -9.06
C ASP A 58 -14.06 9.72 -9.09
N SER A 59 -14.68 10.33 -8.05
CA SER A 59 -14.84 11.79 -7.90
C SER A 59 -13.52 12.52 -7.53
N ALA A 60 -12.40 12.14 -8.14
CA ALA A 60 -11.10 12.80 -7.96
C ALA A 60 -11.04 14.20 -8.63
N VAL A 61 -12.06 14.54 -9.43
CA VAL A 61 -12.21 15.86 -10.06
C VAL A 61 -12.99 16.82 -9.15
N ASP A 62 -12.27 17.81 -8.62
CA ASP A 62 -12.72 19.11 -8.10
C ASP A 62 -14.16 19.18 -7.52
N ARG A 63 -14.30 19.02 -6.19
CA ARG A 63 -15.53 19.42 -5.47
C ARG A 63 -15.64 20.95 -5.39
N LYS A 64 -16.13 21.56 -6.46
CA LYS A 64 -16.73 22.89 -6.41
C LYS A 64 -18.19 22.73 -5.97
N ASP A 65 -18.46 23.10 -4.72
CA ASP A 65 -19.79 23.08 -4.11
C ASP A 65 -20.73 24.14 -4.73
N GLU A 66 -21.15 23.94 -5.98
CA GLU A 66 -21.96 24.90 -6.75
C GLU A 66 -23.44 24.51 -6.84
N PHE A 67 -24.08 24.28 -5.68
CA PHE A 67 -25.55 24.42 -5.56
C PHE A 67 -26.02 24.99 -4.21
N GLY A 68 -25.27 25.96 -3.67
CA GLY A 68 -25.66 26.71 -2.47
C GLY A 68 -26.83 27.67 -2.72
N SER A 69 -27.91 27.57 -1.95
CA SER A 69 -29.14 28.33 -2.17
C SER A 69 -28.94 29.86 -2.09
N ARG A 70 -29.64 30.61 -2.95
CA ARG A 70 -29.75 32.08 -2.84
C ARG A 70 -30.65 32.49 -1.66
N SER A 71 -30.08 32.52 -0.45
CA SER A 71 -30.66 33.22 0.71
C SER A 71 -29.67 34.28 1.20
N GLY A 72 -30.11 35.54 1.29
CA GLY A 72 -29.24 36.66 1.62
C GLY A 72 -28.97 36.76 3.13
N GLY A 73 -27.71 36.67 3.56
CA GLY A 73 -27.31 36.71 4.97
C GLY A 73 -26.07 37.58 5.24
N GLY A 74 -26.23 38.57 6.11
CA GLY A 74 -25.26 39.62 6.51
C GLY A 74 -23.76 39.32 6.45
N MET A 75 -23.04 40.15 5.68
CA MET A 75 -21.58 40.21 5.65
C MET A 75 -21.00 40.69 6.99
N HIS A 76 -20.61 39.76 7.86
CA HIS A 76 -19.84 40.07 9.08
C HIS A 76 -18.34 39.82 8.88
N ARG A 77 -17.58 40.92 8.69
CA ARG A 77 -16.13 40.92 8.83
C ARG A 77 -15.74 40.67 10.29
N ALA A 78 -15.11 39.54 10.57
CA ALA A 78 -14.30 39.34 11.76
C ALA A 78 -12.82 39.37 11.35
N LEU A 79 -12.01 40.27 11.95
CA LEU A 79 -10.57 40.30 11.69
C LEU A 79 -9.86 39.28 12.58
N SER A 80 -9.17 38.32 11.97
CA SER A 80 -8.06 37.60 12.60
C SER A 80 -6.73 38.21 12.14
N LYS A 81 -5.77 38.32 13.06
CA LYS A 81 -4.50 39.04 12.84
C LYS A 81 -3.59 38.30 11.86
N ALA A 82 -2.77 39.06 11.14
CA ALA A 82 -1.57 38.53 10.53
C ALA A 82 -0.60 37.97 11.59
N GLY A 83 0.01 36.82 11.27
CA GLY A 83 1.12 36.20 11.98
C GLY A 83 2.00 35.50 10.94
N GLY A 84 3.32 35.53 11.12
CA GLY A 84 4.26 35.09 10.09
C GLY A 84 4.16 33.60 9.76
N GLY A 85 4.32 33.25 8.48
CA GLY A 85 4.46 31.86 8.05
C GLY A 85 5.72 31.23 8.65
N GLY A 86 5.57 30.08 9.28
CA GLY A 86 6.70 29.32 9.83
C GLY A 86 7.53 28.68 8.71
N MET A 87 8.86 28.76 8.85
CA MET A 87 9.79 27.94 8.08
C MET A 87 9.55 26.44 8.39
N PRO A 88 9.88 25.50 7.49
CA PRO A 88 9.85 24.07 7.80
C PRO A 88 10.75 23.76 9.00
N ALA A 89 10.33 22.81 9.83
CA ALA A 89 10.94 22.51 11.12
C ALA A 89 12.31 21.80 10.97
N LEU A 90 13.37 22.59 10.77
CA LEU A 90 14.74 22.17 11.03
C LEU A 90 14.86 21.70 12.48
N MET A 91 15.13 20.39 12.65
CA MET A 91 15.45 19.71 13.91
C MET A 91 14.59 20.13 15.11
N ALA A 92 13.49 19.41 15.36
CA ALA A 92 12.90 19.40 16.69
C ALA A 92 13.99 19.01 17.71
N PRO A 93 14.32 19.86 18.71
CA PRO A 93 15.31 19.49 19.72
C PRO A 93 14.77 18.34 20.54
N GLU A 94 15.59 17.30 20.77
CA GLU A 94 15.26 16.24 21.73
C GLU A 94 14.84 16.89 23.06
N PRO A 95 13.76 16.42 23.72
CA PRO A 95 13.37 16.94 25.01
C PRO A 95 14.52 16.72 26.00
N GLN A 96 15.14 17.80 26.48
CA GLN A 96 16.36 17.79 27.31
C GLN A 96 16.14 17.25 28.74
N HIS A 97 15.12 16.44 28.95
CA HIS A 97 14.95 15.58 30.12
C HIS A 97 15.88 14.38 29.99
N ALA A 98 17.17 14.62 30.21
CA ALA A 98 18.14 13.57 30.45
C ALA A 98 17.77 12.84 31.75
N THR A 99 16.94 11.80 31.63
CA THR A 99 16.66 10.88 32.72
C THR A 99 17.97 10.28 33.20
N ALA A 100 18.21 10.33 34.51
CA ALA A 100 19.44 9.78 35.08
C ALA A 100 19.51 8.27 34.76
N SER A 101 20.49 7.88 33.94
CA SER A 101 20.79 6.48 33.66
C SER A 101 21.43 5.86 34.90
N TRP A 102 20.62 5.09 35.64
CA TRP A 102 21.03 4.42 36.87
C TRP A 102 21.77 3.10 36.62
N ASP A 103 22.17 2.81 35.37
CA ASP A 103 22.90 1.60 34.97
C ASP A 103 24.25 1.38 35.68
N ILE A 104 24.73 2.41 36.40
CA ILE A 104 25.89 2.32 37.30
C ILE A 104 25.62 1.52 38.58
N LEU A 105 24.36 1.25 38.91
CA LEU A 105 23.98 0.38 40.01
C LEU A 105 24.10 -1.10 39.60
N ALA A 106 24.65 -1.94 40.47
CA ALA A 106 24.74 -3.38 40.21
C ALA A 106 23.37 -4.08 40.26
N HIS A 107 22.47 -3.60 41.11
CA HIS A 107 21.14 -4.18 41.34
C HIS A 107 20.03 -3.24 40.83
N PRO A 108 19.01 -3.74 40.11
CA PRO A 108 17.87 -2.95 39.70
C PRO A 108 16.95 -2.60 40.89
N GLY A 109 16.08 -1.60 40.72
CA GLY A 109 15.08 -1.25 41.72
C GLY A 109 14.09 -2.39 41.98
N ALA A 110 13.86 -2.71 43.27
CA ALA A 110 12.95 -3.78 43.67
C ALA A 110 11.47 -3.36 43.53
N LEU A 111 10.69 -4.15 42.79
CA LEU A 111 9.22 -4.02 42.68
C LEU A 111 8.53 -5.17 43.42
N LEU A 112 7.75 -4.84 44.44
CA LEU A 112 6.96 -5.80 45.22
C LEU A 112 5.46 -5.53 45.00
N ALA A 113 4.88 -6.18 43.99
CA ALA A 113 3.47 -6.01 43.61
C ALA A 113 2.54 -6.95 44.41
N ASN A 114 1.24 -6.62 44.43
CA ASN A 114 0.15 -7.45 44.96
C ASN A 114 0.32 -7.93 46.43
N LEU A 115 1.12 -7.22 47.23
CA LEU A 115 1.31 -7.51 48.64
C LEU A 115 -0.03 -7.42 49.39
N ARG A 116 -0.47 -8.54 49.95
CA ARG A 116 -1.68 -8.58 50.80
C ARG A 116 -1.33 -8.08 52.20
N ALA A 117 -2.21 -7.26 52.75
CA ALA A 117 -2.16 -6.90 54.16
C ALA A 117 -2.58 -8.08 55.05
N ASP A 118 -2.08 -8.10 56.28
CA ASP A 118 -2.56 -9.00 57.34
C ASP A 118 -3.98 -8.62 57.83
N ALA A 119 -4.51 -9.40 58.78
CA ALA A 119 -5.81 -9.17 59.39
C ALA A 119 -5.91 -7.87 60.21
N GLN A 120 -4.80 -7.13 60.35
CA GLN A 120 -4.68 -5.84 61.03
C GLN A 120 -4.35 -4.70 60.05
N GLY A 121 -4.41 -4.96 58.73
CA GLY A 121 -4.20 -3.96 57.68
C GLY A 121 -2.73 -3.59 57.44
N ARG A 122 -1.77 -4.38 57.92
CA ARG A 122 -0.33 -4.09 57.79
C ARG A 122 0.30 -4.95 56.71
N VAL A 123 1.30 -4.37 56.03
CA VAL A 123 2.17 -5.07 55.06
C VAL A 123 3.59 -5.04 55.60
N THR A 124 4.17 -6.21 55.85
CA THR A 124 5.55 -6.35 56.36
C THR A 124 6.48 -6.76 55.24
N ILE A 125 7.46 -5.92 54.92
CA ILE A 125 8.44 -6.15 53.85
C ILE A 125 9.81 -6.45 54.48
N PRO A 126 10.45 -7.60 54.19
CA PRO A 126 11.82 -7.86 54.62
C PRO A 126 12.79 -6.85 53.99
N ARG A 127 13.64 -6.18 54.78
CA ARG A 127 14.61 -5.19 54.25
C ARG A 127 15.53 -5.76 53.18
N ALA A 128 15.88 -7.05 53.25
CA ALA A 128 16.67 -7.73 52.22
C ALA A 128 15.98 -7.77 50.85
N ALA A 129 14.64 -7.86 50.79
CA ALA A 129 13.87 -7.86 49.54
C ALA A 129 13.82 -6.48 48.84
N LEU A 130 14.43 -5.46 49.45
CA LEU A 130 14.57 -4.12 48.87
C LEU A 130 15.98 -3.82 48.32
N GLY A 131 16.93 -4.76 48.46
CA GLY A 131 18.30 -4.63 47.91
C GLY A 131 18.98 -3.32 48.30
N ASP A 132 19.52 -2.59 47.32
CA ASP A 132 20.21 -1.31 47.53
C ASP A 132 19.29 -0.08 47.56
N ALA A 133 17.96 -0.26 47.62
CA ALA A 133 17.03 0.85 47.59
C ALA A 133 17.16 1.76 48.84
N THR A 134 17.52 3.02 48.60
CA THR A 134 17.51 4.11 49.59
C THR A 134 16.22 4.94 49.56
N LEU A 135 15.40 4.79 48.52
CA LEU A 135 14.08 5.40 48.39
C LEU A 135 13.02 4.34 48.10
N LEU A 136 12.06 4.18 49.02
CA LEU A 136 10.92 3.30 48.87
C LEU A 136 9.70 4.13 48.44
N THR A 137 9.12 3.81 47.28
CA THR A 137 7.81 4.36 46.86
C THR A 137 6.74 3.30 47.09
N VAL A 138 5.87 3.52 48.10
CA VAL A 138 4.72 2.67 48.37
C VAL A 138 3.52 3.20 47.59
N VAL A 139 2.95 2.36 46.74
CA VAL A 139 1.71 2.65 45.99
C VAL A 139 0.63 1.71 46.48
N ALA A 140 -0.53 2.25 46.86
CA ALA A 140 -1.71 1.47 47.23
C ALA A 140 -2.89 1.86 46.34
N CYS A 141 -3.49 0.87 45.68
CA CYS A 141 -4.58 1.03 44.74
C CYS A 141 -5.85 0.33 45.26
N ALA A 142 -6.99 1.01 45.19
CA ALA A 142 -8.30 0.49 45.57
C ALA A 142 -9.33 0.91 44.50
N GLY A 143 -9.50 0.08 43.48
CA GLY A 143 -10.17 0.48 42.24
C GLY A 143 -9.42 1.64 41.58
N GLU A 144 -10.14 2.68 41.16
CA GLU A 144 -9.57 3.90 40.56
C GLU A 144 -8.80 4.78 41.57
N ARG A 145 -8.91 4.52 42.88
CA ARG A 145 -8.24 5.33 43.91
C ARG A 145 -6.81 4.85 44.12
N ILE A 146 -5.85 5.68 43.74
CA ILE A 146 -4.42 5.47 43.98
C ILE A 146 -3.94 6.44 45.06
N THR A 147 -3.19 5.93 46.04
CA THR A 147 -2.41 6.76 46.97
C THR A 147 -0.94 6.35 46.92
N VAL A 148 -0.04 7.34 46.98
CA VAL A 148 1.40 7.15 46.87
C VAL A 148 2.06 7.78 48.09
N ARG A 149 2.96 7.04 48.74
CA ARG A 149 3.79 7.54 49.84
C ARG A 149 5.25 7.15 49.60
N GLN A 150 6.12 8.16 49.59
CA GLN A 150 7.56 7.94 49.56
C GLN A 150 8.16 7.92 50.96
N LEU A 151 9.15 7.06 51.15
CA LEU A 151 9.86 6.83 52.41
C LEU A 151 11.35 6.67 52.11
N THR A 152 12.19 7.54 52.67
CA THR A 152 13.64 7.39 52.59
C THR A 152 14.11 6.34 53.60
N LEU A 153 14.91 5.39 53.14
CA LEU A 153 15.56 4.38 53.98
C LEU A 153 16.96 4.87 54.39
N PRO A 154 17.58 4.32 55.45
CA PRO A 154 18.93 4.69 55.87
C PRO A 154 19.92 4.57 54.71
N ALA A 155 20.66 5.65 54.45
CA ALA A 155 21.60 5.71 53.34
C ALA A 155 22.78 4.74 53.59
N HIS A 156 23.08 3.94 52.58
CA HIS A 156 24.34 3.20 52.44
C HIS A 156 24.90 3.45 51.05
N ALA A 157 26.18 3.13 50.83
CA ALA A 157 26.72 3.07 49.48
C ALA A 157 26.03 1.91 48.73
N PRO A 158 25.46 2.12 47.54
CA PRO A 158 25.01 1.04 46.68
C PRO A 158 26.22 0.31 46.08
N GLU A 159 26.04 -0.95 45.72
CA GLU A 159 27.03 -1.67 44.92
C GLU A 159 27.05 -1.08 43.50
N LEU A 160 28.22 -0.59 43.08
CA LEU A 160 28.40 0.04 41.77
C LEU A 160 28.95 -0.95 40.75
N ARG A 161 28.30 -1.02 39.60
CA ARG A 161 28.72 -1.80 38.45
C ARG A 161 29.70 -1.01 37.58
N ASP A 162 30.78 -1.67 37.16
CA ASP A 162 31.66 -1.13 36.13
C ASP A 162 30.92 -1.03 34.79
N ARG A 163 30.91 0.19 34.22
CA ARG A 163 30.29 0.52 32.93
C ARG A 163 31.25 0.48 31.75
N ARG A 164 32.54 0.18 31.99
CA ARG A 164 33.51 -0.06 30.93
C ARG A 164 33.21 -1.37 30.20
N LEU A 165 33.55 -1.46 28.92
CA LEU A 165 33.56 -2.74 28.21
C LEU A 165 34.66 -3.63 28.82
N ALA A 166 34.27 -4.62 29.62
CA ALA A 166 35.17 -5.53 30.32
C ALA A 166 35.73 -6.62 29.39
N THR A 167 34.84 -7.36 28.72
CA THR A 167 35.18 -8.42 27.76
C THR A 167 34.87 -7.94 26.35
N ALA A 168 35.90 -7.77 25.53
CA ALA A 168 35.74 -7.54 24.10
C ALA A 168 35.45 -8.86 23.36
N LEU A 169 34.93 -8.77 22.14
CA LEU A 169 34.97 -9.88 21.18
C LEU A 169 36.43 -10.17 20.80
N ASP A 170 36.73 -11.41 20.39
CA ASP A 170 38.09 -11.77 19.96
C ASP A 170 38.36 -11.19 18.55
N PRO A 171 39.29 -10.22 18.40
CA PRO A 171 39.60 -9.60 17.12
C PRO A 171 40.25 -10.57 16.11
N ALA A 172 40.67 -11.76 16.52
CA ALA A 172 41.18 -12.79 15.61
C ALA A 172 40.06 -13.54 14.86
N LEU A 173 38.89 -13.74 15.47
CA LEU A 173 37.88 -14.71 14.98
C LEU A 173 37.05 -14.26 13.78
N GLY A 174 37.10 -12.98 13.37
CA GLY A 174 36.43 -12.50 12.15
C GLY A 174 34.91 -12.64 12.16
N LEU A 175 34.29 -12.61 13.34
CA LEU A 175 32.86 -12.81 13.52
C LEU A 175 32.04 -11.74 12.78
N ALA A 176 30.93 -12.18 12.21
CA ALA A 176 29.97 -11.38 11.46
C ALA A 176 28.55 -11.64 11.96
N TYR A 177 27.65 -10.68 11.76
CA TYR A 177 26.21 -10.83 12.03
C TYR A 177 25.52 -11.30 10.74
N VAL A 178 24.71 -12.37 10.81
CA VAL A 178 24.16 -13.03 9.63
C VAL A 178 22.63 -13.12 9.73
N PRO A 179 21.90 -12.15 9.12
CA PRO A 179 20.43 -12.16 9.02
C PRO A 179 19.97 -13.00 7.82
N THR A 180 18.93 -13.81 8.00
CA THR A 180 18.45 -14.75 6.98
C THR A 180 16.92 -14.90 6.99
N LEU A 181 16.34 -15.08 5.79
CA LEU A 181 15.01 -15.65 5.58
C LEU A 181 15.17 -16.96 4.81
N ARG A 182 14.44 -18.02 5.19
CA ARG A 182 14.45 -19.32 4.50
C ARG A 182 13.06 -19.93 4.48
N VAL A 183 12.61 -20.37 3.30
CA VAL A 183 11.42 -21.24 3.19
C VAL A 183 11.76 -22.63 3.74
N LEU A 184 10.93 -23.16 4.62
CA LEU A 184 10.99 -24.52 5.13
C LEU A 184 9.80 -25.34 4.63
N ARG A 185 10.05 -26.59 4.26
CA ARG A 185 9.00 -27.59 3.98
C ARG A 185 8.56 -28.27 5.27
N ALA A 186 7.34 -28.84 5.27
CA ALA A 186 6.91 -29.71 6.36
C ALA A 186 7.88 -30.91 6.52
N GLY A 187 8.27 -31.21 7.76
CA GLY A 187 9.29 -32.21 8.11
C GLY A 187 10.75 -31.73 8.00
N GLU A 188 11.02 -30.52 7.51
CA GLU A 188 12.38 -30.02 7.33
C GLU A 188 13.03 -29.65 8.68
N ARG A 189 14.28 -30.11 8.90
CA ARG A 189 15.07 -29.87 10.12
C ARG A 189 16.16 -28.83 9.87
N VAL A 190 16.27 -27.85 10.77
CA VAL A 190 17.27 -26.77 10.75
C VAL A 190 17.98 -26.73 12.11
N ALA A 191 19.30 -26.56 12.12
CA ALA A 191 20.06 -26.35 13.36
C ALA A 191 19.91 -24.91 13.86
N LEU A 192 19.84 -24.73 15.17
CA LEU A 192 19.78 -23.43 15.85
C LEU A 192 21.01 -23.27 16.76
N GLY A 193 21.64 -22.10 16.72
CA GLY A 193 22.86 -21.77 17.44
C GLY A 193 22.66 -21.31 18.89
N GLY A 194 23.73 -20.74 19.45
CA GLY A 194 23.85 -20.37 20.87
C GLY A 194 23.21 -19.03 21.25
N ALA A 195 23.63 -18.48 22.41
CA ALA A 195 22.96 -17.39 23.12
C ALA A 195 22.87 -16.01 22.40
N PHE A 196 23.41 -15.87 21.20
CA PHE A 196 23.29 -14.67 20.35
C PHE A 196 22.32 -14.85 19.17
N GLU A 197 21.69 -16.03 19.04
CA GLU A 197 20.77 -16.32 17.93
C GLU A 197 19.32 -15.93 18.26
N ARG A 198 18.67 -15.21 17.33
CA ARG A 198 17.22 -14.93 17.32
C ARG A 198 16.57 -15.64 16.14
N TYR A 199 15.35 -16.15 16.32
CA TYR A 199 14.54 -16.66 15.20
C TYR A 199 13.04 -16.39 15.40
N GLN A 200 12.29 -16.38 14.30
CA GLN A 200 10.82 -16.36 14.25
C GLN A 200 10.32 -17.24 13.09
N MET A 201 9.15 -17.85 13.27
CA MET A 201 8.42 -18.55 12.20
C MET A 201 7.28 -17.68 11.66
N ILE A 202 7.14 -17.66 10.34
CA ILE A 202 5.98 -17.11 9.62
C ILE A 202 5.32 -18.33 8.97
N ASP A 203 4.34 -18.90 9.66
CA ASP A 203 3.81 -20.25 9.46
C ASP A 203 2.34 -20.27 9.01
N THR A 204 1.72 -19.10 8.88
CA THR A 204 0.29 -18.91 8.64
C THR A 204 0.01 -17.60 7.87
N ILE A 205 -1.13 -17.53 7.17
CA ILE A 205 -1.60 -16.29 6.52
C ILE A 205 -1.70 -15.13 7.52
N ASP A 206 -2.12 -15.42 8.76
CA ASP A 206 -2.23 -14.46 9.87
C ASP A 206 -0.85 -13.93 10.32
N THR A 207 0.15 -14.79 10.50
CA THR A 207 1.53 -14.34 10.82
C THR A 207 2.19 -13.60 9.67
N ALA A 208 1.93 -14.00 8.41
CA ALA A 208 2.42 -13.29 7.23
C ALA A 208 1.77 -11.91 7.06
N TRP A 209 0.46 -11.79 7.31
CA TRP A 209 -0.22 -10.49 7.34
C TRP A 209 0.39 -9.58 8.41
N ARG A 210 0.61 -10.06 9.65
CA ARG A 210 1.29 -9.28 10.69
C ARG A 210 2.71 -8.86 10.28
N TRP A 211 3.46 -9.74 9.64
CA TRP A 211 4.83 -9.46 9.17
C TRP A 211 4.88 -8.40 8.07
N LEU A 212 3.90 -8.35 7.18
CA LEU A 212 3.78 -7.32 6.14
C LEU A 212 3.13 -6.03 6.66
N ALA A 213 2.31 -6.08 7.72
CA ALA A 213 1.74 -4.91 8.38
C ALA A 213 2.70 -4.25 9.38
N ALA A 214 3.67 -4.99 9.93
CA ALA A 214 4.70 -4.47 10.83
C ALA A 214 5.82 -3.68 10.11
N GLN A 215 5.83 -3.68 8.77
CA GLN A 215 6.78 -2.94 7.95
C GLN A 215 6.19 -1.61 7.49
N GLU A 216 7.01 -0.55 7.48
CA GLU A 216 6.60 0.81 7.15
C GLU A 216 5.82 0.93 5.83
N GLY A 217 4.88 1.89 5.79
CA GLY A 217 4.03 2.23 4.64
C GLY A 217 2.71 1.49 4.52
N ALA A 218 2.55 0.31 5.15
CA ALA A 218 1.37 -0.52 5.00
C ALA A 218 0.19 -0.13 5.91
N ASP A 219 -0.83 0.53 5.36
CA ASP A 219 -2.18 0.41 5.91
C ASP A 219 -2.83 -0.90 5.43
N LEU A 220 -2.47 -1.99 6.12
CA LEU A 220 -3.08 -3.31 5.96
C LEU A 220 -4.06 -3.62 7.11
N GLY A 221 -4.37 -2.65 7.97
CA GLY A 221 -5.16 -2.85 9.20
C GLY A 221 -6.55 -3.42 8.94
N GLU A 222 -7.23 -2.88 7.92
CA GLU A 222 -8.57 -3.30 7.52
C GLU A 222 -8.60 -4.72 6.93
N TRP A 223 -7.46 -5.25 6.46
CA TRP A 223 -7.33 -6.57 5.83
C TRP A 223 -7.00 -7.70 6.81
N SER A 224 -6.94 -7.42 8.11
CA SER A 224 -6.77 -8.39 9.19
C SER A 224 -7.75 -9.58 9.15
N PHE A 225 -8.93 -9.41 8.53
CA PHE A 225 -9.89 -10.51 8.34
C PHE A 225 -9.36 -11.67 7.48
N LEU A 226 -8.38 -11.44 6.59
CA LEU A 226 -7.82 -12.48 5.72
C LEU A 226 -7.29 -13.67 6.52
N GLY A 227 -6.56 -13.41 7.62
CA GLY A 227 -6.01 -14.45 8.51
C GLY A 227 -7.06 -15.32 9.22
N SER A 228 -8.33 -14.92 9.21
CA SER A 228 -9.45 -15.64 9.86
C SER A 228 -10.55 -16.11 8.89
N TRP A 229 -10.37 -15.91 7.58
CA TRP A 229 -11.42 -16.11 6.57
C TRP A 229 -12.20 -17.45 6.65
N PRO A 230 -11.57 -18.62 6.90
CA PRO A 230 -12.32 -19.88 6.98
C PRO A 230 -13.29 -19.98 8.16
N GLY A 231 -13.06 -19.22 9.24
CA GLY A 231 -13.93 -19.18 10.43
C GLY A 231 -15.11 -18.20 10.31
N LEU A 232 -15.22 -17.47 9.20
CA LEU A 232 -16.28 -16.49 8.99
C LEU A 232 -17.55 -17.13 8.41
N SER A 233 -18.71 -16.71 8.90
CA SER A 233 -20.00 -17.13 8.35
C SER A 233 -20.22 -16.57 6.93
N ASP A 234 -20.99 -17.27 6.10
CA ASP A 234 -21.26 -16.85 4.71
C ASP A 234 -21.85 -15.45 4.60
N ALA A 235 -22.66 -15.03 5.58
CA ALA A 235 -23.18 -13.66 5.66
C ALA A 235 -22.02 -12.65 5.81
N ARG A 236 -21.07 -12.91 6.72
CA ARG A 236 -19.90 -12.06 6.94
C ARG A 236 -18.92 -12.10 5.76
N LYS A 237 -18.73 -13.26 5.13
CA LYS A 237 -17.94 -13.40 3.89
C LYS A 237 -18.53 -12.53 2.76
N ARG A 238 -19.85 -12.54 2.56
CA ARG A 238 -20.53 -11.70 1.56
C ARG A 238 -20.46 -10.21 1.89
N GLU A 239 -20.58 -9.83 3.16
CA GLU A 239 -20.43 -8.44 3.62
C GLU A 239 -19.00 -7.91 3.38
N LEU A 240 -17.98 -8.70 3.73
CA LEU A 240 -16.58 -8.36 3.45
C LEU A 240 -16.29 -8.32 1.95
N TYR A 241 -16.82 -9.28 1.17
CA TYR A 241 -16.70 -9.26 -0.28
C TYR A 241 -17.31 -7.99 -0.88
N ARG A 242 -18.49 -7.55 -0.42
CA ARG A 242 -19.12 -6.29 -0.86
C ARG A 242 -18.25 -5.06 -0.58
N ARG A 243 -17.45 -5.06 0.49
CA ARG A 243 -16.56 -3.95 0.85
C ARG A 243 -15.21 -4.00 0.15
N PHE A 244 -14.61 -5.18 0.02
CA PHE A 244 -13.22 -5.38 -0.40
C PHE A 244 -13.08 -6.08 -1.77
N ALA A 245 -14.12 -6.08 -2.61
CA ALA A 245 -14.06 -6.61 -3.97
C ALA A 245 -13.01 -5.87 -4.82
N GLY A 246 -12.12 -6.64 -5.42
CA GLY A 246 -10.96 -6.16 -6.17
C GLY A 246 -9.99 -7.32 -6.45
N HIS A 247 -9.02 -7.12 -7.33
CA HIS A 247 -8.04 -8.10 -7.78
C HIS A 247 -7.30 -8.77 -6.62
N GLU A 248 -7.01 -8.04 -5.54
CA GLU A 248 -6.40 -8.56 -4.32
C GLU A 248 -7.24 -9.68 -3.69
N LEU A 249 -8.53 -9.40 -3.42
CA LEU A 249 -9.44 -10.36 -2.80
C LEU A 249 -9.87 -11.45 -3.79
N HIS A 250 -9.98 -11.15 -5.09
CA HIS A 250 -10.34 -12.14 -6.10
C HIS A 250 -9.23 -13.20 -6.26
N CYS A 251 -7.96 -12.78 -6.29
CA CYS A 251 -6.81 -13.70 -6.24
C CYS A 251 -6.80 -14.52 -4.94
N PHE A 252 -7.01 -13.87 -3.79
CA PHE A 252 -7.00 -14.55 -2.49
C PHE A 252 -8.07 -15.63 -2.43
N LEU A 253 -9.30 -15.33 -2.84
CA LEU A 253 -10.41 -16.28 -2.78
C LEU A 253 -10.29 -17.37 -3.84
N ALA A 254 -9.74 -17.09 -5.03
CA ALA A 254 -9.45 -18.14 -6.02
C ALA A 254 -8.47 -19.21 -5.51
N ARG A 255 -7.52 -18.84 -4.63
CA ARG A 255 -6.55 -19.76 -4.03
C ARG A 255 -7.03 -20.38 -2.72
N HIS A 256 -7.58 -19.58 -1.81
CA HIS A 256 -7.86 -19.97 -0.42
C HIS A 256 -9.31 -20.34 -0.12
N ASP A 257 -10.28 -19.93 -0.95
CA ASP A 257 -11.68 -20.34 -0.86
C ASP A 257 -12.25 -20.61 -2.26
N PRO A 258 -11.69 -21.60 -3.00
CA PRO A 258 -12.05 -21.85 -4.40
C PRO A 258 -13.53 -22.25 -4.56
N ALA A 259 -14.17 -22.75 -3.50
CA ALA A 259 -15.60 -23.00 -3.46
C ALA A 259 -16.40 -21.68 -3.52
N PHE A 260 -16.11 -20.71 -2.65
CA PHE A 260 -16.72 -19.38 -2.70
C PHE A 260 -16.40 -18.68 -4.02
N PHE A 261 -15.15 -18.76 -4.50
CA PHE A 261 -14.76 -18.15 -5.78
C PHE A 261 -15.56 -18.75 -6.96
N ALA A 262 -15.63 -20.07 -7.09
CA ALA A 262 -16.34 -20.73 -8.19
C ALA A 262 -17.86 -20.51 -8.17
N GLN A 263 -18.46 -20.38 -6.98
CA GLN A 263 -19.91 -20.16 -6.83
C GLN A 263 -20.31 -18.69 -6.94
N ALA A 264 -19.55 -17.76 -6.36
CA ALA A 264 -19.93 -16.36 -6.23
C ALA A 264 -19.20 -15.42 -7.21
N ILE A 265 -17.91 -15.64 -7.45
CA ILE A 265 -17.03 -14.65 -8.11
C ILE A 265 -16.83 -14.99 -9.59
N ALA A 266 -16.53 -16.23 -9.94
CA ALA A 266 -16.32 -16.62 -11.34
C ALA A 266 -17.57 -16.45 -12.24
N PRO A 267 -18.82 -16.71 -11.80
CA PRO A 267 -20.00 -16.39 -12.60
C PRO A 267 -20.21 -14.88 -12.74
N TYR A 268 -19.83 -14.12 -11.71
CA TYR A 268 -19.99 -12.67 -11.65
C TYR A 268 -19.00 -11.93 -12.55
N LEU A 269 -17.69 -12.22 -12.44
CA LEU A 269 -16.63 -11.61 -13.26
C LEU A 269 -16.81 -11.81 -14.77
N ARG A 270 -17.46 -12.90 -15.20
CA ARG A 270 -17.83 -13.13 -16.62
C ARG A 270 -18.76 -12.05 -17.19
N ASN A 271 -19.39 -11.23 -16.34
CA ASN A 271 -20.23 -10.10 -16.74
C ASN A 271 -19.48 -8.75 -16.75
N LYS A 272 -18.19 -8.68 -16.40
CA LYS A 272 -17.44 -7.41 -16.35
C LYS A 272 -17.35 -6.82 -17.76
N ALA A 273 -17.71 -5.54 -17.92
CA ALA A 273 -17.86 -4.90 -19.24
C ALA A 273 -16.51 -4.69 -19.95
N GLN A 274 -15.47 -4.39 -19.17
CA GLN A 274 -14.08 -4.28 -19.60
C GLN A 274 -13.25 -5.22 -18.69
N PRO A 275 -13.12 -6.52 -19.04
CA PRO A 275 -12.40 -7.49 -18.21
C PRO A 275 -10.88 -7.36 -18.41
N GLU A 276 -10.17 -7.07 -17.32
CA GLU A 276 -8.73 -6.81 -17.28
C GLU A 276 -7.94 -8.12 -17.34
N LEU A 277 -6.59 -8.04 -17.31
CA LEU A 277 -5.76 -9.24 -17.39
C LEU A 277 -6.02 -10.19 -16.21
N VAL A 278 -6.11 -9.64 -14.99
CA VAL A 278 -6.35 -10.43 -13.77
C VAL A 278 -7.70 -11.15 -13.81
N ASP A 279 -8.79 -10.50 -14.24
CA ASP A 279 -10.09 -11.18 -14.36
C ASP A 279 -10.02 -12.37 -15.33
N ARG A 280 -9.38 -12.17 -16.48
CA ARG A 280 -9.30 -13.17 -17.55
C ARG A 280 -8.36 -14.33 -17.18
N TRP A 281 -7.30 -14.04 -16.42
CA TRP A 281 -6.46 -15.02 -15.75
C TRP A 281 -7.26 -15.88 -14.76
N LEU A 282 -7.97 -15.24 -13.82
CA LEU A 282 -8.81 -15.91 -12.81
C LEU A 282 -9.98 -16.71 -13.41
N LEU A 283 -10.45 -16.34 -14.59
CA LEU A 283 -11.50 -17.04 -15.33
C LEU A 283 -10.98 -18.19 -16.22
N GLY A 284 -9.66 -18.36 -16.36
CA GLY A 284 -9.06 -19.39 -17.21
C GLY A 284 -9.25 -19.15 -18.72
N VAL A 285 -9.31 -17.89 -19.15
CA VAL A 285 -9.38 -17.50 -20.57
C VAL A 285 -7.99 -17.64 -21.19
N ASP A 286 -7.90 -18.01 -22.47
CA ASP A 286 -6.62 -18.00 -23.20
C ASP A 286 -6.09 -16.56 -23.33
N LEU A 287 -4.89 -16.32 -22.78
CA LEU A 287 -4.24 -15.02 -22.74
C LEU A 287 -3.14 -14.86 -23.82
N ALA A 288 -3.06 -15.77 -24.80
CA ALA A 288 -2.03 -15.69 -25.86
C ALA A 288 -2.11 -14.37 -26.65
N GLY A 289 -3.31 -13.82 -26.81
CA GLY A 289 -3.55 -12.51 -27.43
C GLY A 289 -3.11 -11.30 -26.60
N ASP A 290 -2.72 -11.48 -25.33
CA ASP A 290 -2.21 -10.42 -24.46
C ASP A 290 -0.69 -10.30 -24.45
N ALA A 291 0.02 -11.28 -25.01
CA ALA A 291 1.47 -11.27 -25.19
C ALA A 291 1.93 -10.34 -26.36
N VAL A 292 1.22 -9.23 -26.58
CA VAL A 292 1.49 -8.23 -27.61
C VAL A 292 2.03 -6.94 -26.99
N SER A 293 3.00 -6.27 -27.64
CA SER A 293 3.82 -5.20 -27.02
C SER A 293 3.00 -4.15 -26.26
N TRP A 294 1.98 -3.57 -26.90
CA TRP A 294 1.19 -2.49 -26.31
C TRP A 294 0.42 -2.91 -25.05
N ARG A 295 -0.08 -4.16 -24.98
CA ARG A 295 -0.72 -4.69 -23.76
C ARG A 295 0.31 -4.97 -22.68
N LEU A 296 1.45 -5.56 -23.04
CA LEU A 296 2.55 -5.77 -22.10
C LEU A 296 3.06 -4.45 -21.53
N GLU A 297 3.13 -3.38 -22.32
CA GLU A 297 3.47 -2.02 -21.89
C GLU A 297 2.46 -1.43 -20.88
N GLN A 298 1.20 -1.88 -20.88
CA GLN A 298 0.19 -1.54 -19.87
C GLN A 298 0.22 -2.44 -18.62
N CYS A 299 0.75 -3.67 -18.72
CA CYS A 299 0.73 -4.64 -17.62
C CYS A 299 1.79 -4.35 -16.54
N ASN A 300 1.36 -4.35 -15.28
CA ASN A 300 2.24 -4.31 -14.11
C ASN A 300 2.98 -5.66 -13.89
N ALA A 301 3.91 -5.70 -12.93
CA ALA A 301 4.76 -6.87 -12.75
C ALA A 301 4.03 -8.14 -12.24
N ALA A 302 3.00 -8.00 -11.41
CA ALA A 302 2.19 -9.14 -10.98
C ALA A 302 1.31 -9.67 -12.11
N GLU A 303 0.72 -8.79 -12.93
CA GLU A 303 -0.03 -9.16 -14.13
C GLU A 303 0.83 -9.92 -15.14
N ARG A 304 2.06 -9.46 -15.38
CA ARG A 304 3.04 -10.17 -16.22
C ARG A 304 3.42 -11.54 -15.65
N ALA A 305 3.46 -11.70 -14.32
CA ALA A 305 3.73 -12.99 -13.68
C ALA A 305 2.54 -13.96 -13.77
N MET A 306 1.31 -13.45 -13.64
CA MET A 306 0.07 -14.19 -13.90
C MET A 306 -0.01 -14.64 -15.38
N LEU A 307 0.32 -13.75 -16.32
CA LEU A 307 0.41 -14.06 -17.75
C LEU A 307 1.47 -15.14 -18.04
N ALA A 308 2.64 -15.06 -17.38
CA ALA A 308 3.68 -16.09 -17.49
C ALA A 308 3.16 -17.48 -17.06
N GLN A 309 2.44 -17.54 -15.93
CA GLN A 309 1.84 -18.77 -15.41
C GLN A 309 0.74 -19.33 -16.33
N ALA A 310 -0.15 -18.49 -16.87
CA ALA A 310 -1.19 -18.95 -17.80
C ALA A 310 -0.60 -19.51 -19.12
N LEU A 311 0.47 -18.88 -19.62
CA LEU A 311 1.13 -19.28 -20.86
C LEU A 311 2.24 -20.32 -20.65
N ALA A 312 2.36 -20.93 -19.47
CA ALA A 312 3.31 -22.01 -19.20
C ALA A 312 2.92 -23.35 -19.89
N GLY A 313 1.68 -23.47 -20.37
CA GLY A 313 1.15 -24.68 -20.99
C GLY A 313 1.67 -24.97 -22.41
N PRO A 314 1.44 -26.21 -22.92
CA PRO A 314 1.80 -26.58 -24.29
C PRO A 314 1.17 -25.65 -25.33
N GLY A 315 1.95 -25.25 -26.34
CA GLY A 315 1.54 -24.31 -27.39
C GLY A 315 1.99 -22.87 -27.15
N HIS A 316 1.87 -22.36 -25.92
CA HIS A 316 2.20 -20.97 -25.59
C HIS A 316 3.45 -20.79 -24.69
N GLN A 317 4.08 -21.89 -24.27
CA GLN A 317 5.26 -21.94 -23.38
C GLN A 317 6.36 -20.90 -23.69
N ALA A 318 6.64 -20.62 -24.97
CA ALA A 318 7.65 -19.64 -25.38
C ALA A 318 7.27 -18.19 -24.99
N LEU A 319 5.98 -17.84 -25.07
CA LEU A 319 5.45 -16.54 -24.64
C LEU A 319 5.51 -16.40 -23.11
N GLY A 320 5.08 -17.45 -22.38
CA GLY A 320 5.13 -17.46 -20.92
C GLY A 320 6.56 -17.39 -20.37
N SER A 321 7.47 -18.17 -20.96
CA SER A 321 8.91 -18.14 -20.65
C SER A 321 9.54 -16.78 -20.98
N GLY A 322 9.06 -16.09 -22.02
CA GLY A 322 9.44 -14.71 -22.34
C GLY A 322 9.08 -13.72 -21.23
N GLN A 323 7.87 -13.83 -20.65
CA GLN A 323 7.46 -12.95 -19.54
C GLN A 323 8.19 -13.28 -18.24
N ALA A 324 8.38 -14.56 -17.91
CA ALA A 324 9.20 -14.98 -16.77
C ALA A 324 10.65 -14.48 -16.90
N ARG A 325 11.23 -14.54 -18.12
CA ARG A 325 12.56 -14.01 -18.41
C ARG A 325 12.61 -12.49 -18.29
N TRP A 326 11.60 -11.76 -18.80
CA TRP A 326 11.51 -10.30 -18.64
C TRP A 326 11.47 -9.90 -17.16
N LEU A 327 10.72 -10.62 -16.32
CA LEU A 327 10.69 -10.37 -14.87
C LEU A 327 12.05 -10.63 -14.22
N ALA A 328 12.73 -11.72 -14.58
CA ALA A 328 14.08 -12.01 -14.09
C ALA A 328 15.11 -10.95 -14.55
N ASP A 329 15.06 -10.50 -15.80
CA ASP A 329 15.93 -9.45 -16.35
C ASP A 329 15.59 -8.03 -15.87
N ALA A 330 14.37 -7.81 -15.35
CA ALA A 330 13.98 -6.59 -14.66
C ALA A 330 14.53 -6.60 -13.21
N VAL A 331 14.34 -7.69 -12.47
CA VAL A 331 14.86 -7.85 -11.09
C VAL A 331 16.39 -7.93 -11.06
N ALA A 332 17.05 -8.43 -12.11
CA ALA A 332 18.51 -8.40 -12.23
C ALA A 332 19.07 -7.01 -12.60
N ARG A 333 18.21 -6.10 -13.07
CA ARG A 333 18.57 -4.72 -13.47
C ARG A 333 18.29 -3.72 -12.36
N ASP A 334 17.17 -3.91 -11.67
CA ASP A 334 16.73 -3.13 -10.51
C ASP A 334 16.38 -4.13 -9.37
N PRO A 335 17.39 -4.70 -8.69
CA PRO A 335 17.17 -5.61 -7.58
C PRO A 335 16.56 -4.85 -6.40
N ALA A 336 15.68 -5.51 -5.65
CA ALA A 336 15.02 -4.89 -4.51
C ALA A 336 16.06 -4.31 -3.53
N PRO A 337 15.97 -3.03 -3.12
CA PRO A 337 16.87 -2.41 -2.16
C PRO A 337 17.00 -3.29 -0.92
N ALA A 338 18.21 -3.70 -0.59
CA ALA A 338 18.46 -4.78 0.35
C ALA A 338 18.13 -4.42 1.81
N GLU A 339 17.90 -3.15 2.13
CA GLU A 339 17.24 -2.72 3.37
C GLU A 339 15.82 -3.29 3.49
N ARG A 340 15.14 -3.62 2.39
CA ARG A 340 13.82 -4.27 2.46
C ARG A 340 13.95 -5.68 3.02
N PHE A 341 14.93 -6.47 2.55
CA PHE A 341 15.28 -7.74 3.17
C PHE A 341 15.69 -7.56 4.65
N ALA A 342 16.47 -6.51 4.95
CA ALA A 342 16.87 -6.17 6.32
C ALA A 342 15.67 -5.88 7.25
N ARG A 343 14.79 -4.95 6.82
CA ARG A 343 13.55 -4.57 7.51
C ARG A 343 12.61 -5.77 7.65
N ALA A 344 12.53 -6.64 6.65
CA ALA A 344 11.73 -7.86 6.70
C ALA A 344 12.25 -8.85 7.75
N VAL A 345 13.56 -9.09 7.83
CA VAL A 345 14.14 -9.92 8.90
C VAL A 345 13.91 -9.26 10.27
N GLY A 346 14.13 -7.95 10.39
CA GLY A 346 13.89 -7.20 11.63
C GLY A 346 12.44 -7.30 12.13
N ALA A 347 11.47 -6.95 11.28
CA ALA A 347 10.04 -7.02 11.59
C ALA A 347 9.58 -8.44 11.97
N ALA A 348 10.12 -9.48 11.32
CA ALA A 348 9.86 -10.86 11.72
C ALA A 348 10.43 -11.17 13.12
N LEU A 349 11.70 -10.82 13.38
CA LEU A 349 12.33 -11.10 14.67
C LEU A 349 11.74 -10.26 15.82
N ASP A 350 11.15 -9.11 15.56
CA ASP A 350 10.51 -8.26 16.57
C ASP A 350 9.05 -8.64 16.85
N LEU A 351 8.34 -9.27 15.90
CA LEU A 351 7.09 -9.99 16.18
C LEU A 351 7.29 -11.09 17.25
N ALA A 352 8.45 -11.75 17.27
CA ALA A 352 8.80 -12.70 18.33
C ALA A 352 8.88 -12.01 19.70
N ALA A 353 9.52 -10.83 19.76
CA ALA A 353 9.70 -10.07 20.99
C ALA A 353 8.37 -9.53 21.55
N GLN A 354 7.47 -9.04 20.69
CA GLN A 354 6.11 -8.63 21.07
C GLN A 354 5.30 -9.82 21.58
N SER A 355 5.38 -10.97 20.88
CA SER A 355 4.70 -12.21 21.27
C SER A 355 5.20 -12.77 22.61
N ALA A 356 6.51 -12.67 22.87
CA ALA A 356 7.13 -13.04 24.14
C ALA A 356 6.78 -12.06 25.29
N ALA A 357 6.70 -10.75 25.01
CA ALA A 357 6.31 -9.73 25.99
C ALA A 357 4.82 -9.81 26.37
N ALA A 358 3.96 -10.27 25.46
CA ALA A 358 2.55 -10.55 25.71
C ALA A 358 2.31 -11.79 26.61
N GLN A 359 3.31 -12.68 26.73
CA GLN A 359 3.27 -13.79 27.68
C GLN A 359 3.98 -13.37 28.99
N PRO A 360 3.24 -13.08 30.08
CA PRO A 360 3.88 -12.80 31.37
C PRO A 360 4.70 -14.02 31.80
N THR A 361 5.98 -13.83 32.09
CA THR A 361 6.93 -14.90 32.35
C THR A 361 6.54 -15.70 33.59
N ALA A 362 5.88 -16.84 33.36
CA ALA A 362 5.52 -17.80 34.38
C ALA A 362 6.79 -18.46 34.95
N SER A 363 7.38 -17.82 35.95
CA SER A 363 8.59 -18.27 36.65
C SER A 363 8.35 -19.57 37.43
N ARG A 364 8.36 -20.68 36.69
CA ARG A 364 8.70 -22.05 37.13
C ARG A 364 8.37 -22.36 38.59
N MET A 365 7.08 -22.34 38.93
CA MET A 365 6.62 -22.99 40.16
C MET A 365 6.97 -24.47 40.08
N LEU A 366 7.77 -24.95 41.03
CA LEU A 366 7.89 -26.37 41.28
C LEU A 366 6.56 -26.84 41.90
N PRO A 367 5.87 -27.86 41.34
CA PRO A 367 4.67 -28.38 41.98
C PRO A 367 5.05 -29.01 43.33
N PRO A 368 4.30 -28.76 44.41
CA PRO A 368 4.47 -29.50 45.66
C PRO A 368 4.05 -30.97 45.45
N GLU A 369 4.73 -31.90 46.13
CA GLU A 369 4.34 -33.31 46.12
C GLU A 369 2.97 -33.50 46.81
N PRO A 370 2.14 -34.45 46.33
CA PRO A 370 0.86 -34.74 46.96
C PRO A 370 1.03 -35.55 48.26
N ALA A 371 0.54 -35.00 49.37
CA ALA A 371 0.22 -35.77 50.58
C ALA A 371 -1.10 -36.56 50.38
N PRO A 372 -1.31 -37.70 51.08
CA PRO A 372 -2.31 -38.69 50.71
C PRO A 372 -3.77 -38.36 51.09
N GLU A 373 -4.71 -39.16 50.54
CA GLU A 373 -6.16 -39.08 50.79
C GLU A 373 -6.55 -39.26 52.27
N GLU A 374 -7.52 -38.46 52.72
CA GLU A 374 -8.57 -38.92 53.65
C GLU A 374 -9.95 -38.70 53.01
N ARG A 375 -10.98 -39.42 53.48
CA ARG A 375 -12.25 -39.62 52.76
C ARG A 375 -13.48 -39.21 53.58
N GLU A 376 -14.60 -39.11 52.85
CA GLU A 376 -15.99 -38.92 53.32
C GLU A 376 -16.33 -37.50 53.84
N GLY A 377 -17.50 -36.93 53.49
CA GLY A 377 -18.51 -37.42 52.55
C GLY A 377 -19.79 -36.57 52.52
N ALA A 378 -20.86 -37.20 52.01
CA ALA A 378 -22.26 -36.73 51.96
C ALA A 378 -22.63 -35.60 50.96
N LYS A 379 -23.83 -35.74 50.38
CA LYS A 379 -24.46 -34.88 49.37
C LYS A 379 -25.20 -33.69 50.00
N LEU A 380 -25.49 -32.67 49.20
CA LEU A 380 -26.90 -32.25 49.00
C LEU A 380 -27.10 -31.55 47.63
N GLU A 381 -28.30 -31.71 47.06
CA GLU A 381 -28.77 -30.98 45.87
C GLU A 381 -29.84 -29.97 46.30
N VAL A 382 -29.80 -28.73 45.79
CA VAL A 382 -30.97 -27.84 45.59
C VAL A 382 -30.69 -26.98 44.35
N ALA A 383 -31.72 -26.67 43.55
CA ALA A 383 -31.64 -25.77 42.40
C ALA A 383 -32.76 -24.70 42.45
N ALA A 384 -32.56 -23.59 41.74
CA ALA A 384 -33.40 -22.37 41.73
C ALA A 384 -33.42 -21.60 43.08
N ASP A 385 -33.59 -20.28 43.13
CA ASP A 385 -34.31 -19.42 42.19
C ASP A 385 -33.63 -18.04 41.94
N ALA A 386 -34.20 -17.21 41.06
CA ALA A 386 -33.59 -16.00 40.52
C ALA A 386 -33.93 -14.69 41.25
N VAL A 387 -32.97 -13.74 41.26
CA VAL A 387 -33.22 -12.30 41.46
C VAL A 387 -32.36 -11.47 40.49
N VAL A 388 -32.95 -10.42 39.91
CA VAL A 388 -32.33 -9.53 38.91
C VAL A 388 -31.37 -8.52 39.56
N ALA A 389 -30.23 -8.27 38.93
CA ALA A 389 -29.36 -7.13 39.22
C ALA A 389 -28.94 -6.42 37.91
N THR A 390 -29.25 -5.12 37.81
CA THR A 390 -28.92 -4.27 36.64
C THR A 390 -27.46 -3.81 36.68
N PRO A 391 -26.71 -3.83 35.56
CA PRO A 391 -25.37 -3.26 35.50
C PRO A 391 -25.41 -1.72 35.47
N PRO A 392 -24.42 -1.03 36.09
CA PRO A 392 -24.28 0.43 36.01
C PRO A 392 -23.66 0.89 34.68
N VAL A 393 -23.92 2.14 34.31
CA VAL A 393 -23.36 2.78 33.11
C VAL A 393 -22.03 3.48 33.44
N THR A 394 -20.98 3.19 32.69
CA THR A 394 -19.76 4.01 32.57
C THR A 394 -19.38 4.21 31.10
N ALA A 395 -18.72 5.32 30.79
CA ALA A 395 -18.66 5.87 29.43
C ALA A 395 -17.47 5.35 28.59
N ALA A 396 -17.71 5.21 27.28
CA ALA A 396 -16.65 5.00 26.28
C ALA A 396 -16.05 6.36 25.84
N PRO A 397 -14.75 6.41 25.46
CA PRO A 397 -14.11 7.61 24.95
C PRO A 397 -14.59 7.98 23.52
N ARG A 398 -14.53 9.27 23.19
CA ARG A 398 -14.86 9.79 21.84
C ARG A 398 -13.80 9.38 20.80
N ALA A 399 -14.15 8.46 19.92
CA ALA A 399 -13.56 8.37 18.58
C ALA A 399 -14.26 9.37 17.63
N ALA A 400 -13.54 9.88 16.63
CA ALA A 400 -14.11 10.79 15.63
C ALA A 400 -14.88 9.99 14.56
N ALA A 401 -16.19 10.21 14.44
CA ALA A 401 -17.03 9.51 13.48
C ALA A 401 -17.02 10.20 12.11
N THR A 402 -16.31 9.63 11.14
CA THR A 402 -16.45 9.96 9.72
C THR A 402 -17.87 9.61 9.24
N GLN A 403 -18.55 10.53 8.56
CA GLN A 403 -19.97 10.37 8.22
C GLN A 403 -20.20 9.41 7.03
N ALA A 404 -20.31 8.12 7.31
CA ALA A 404 -20.93 7.17 6.38
C ALA A 404 -22.47 7.30 6.44
N ARG A 405 -23.07 8.00 5.47
CA ARG A 405 -24.53 8.00 5.22
C ARG A 405 -24.85 7.10 4.02
N GLY A 406 -25.72 6.10 4.21
CA GLY A 406 -26.20 5.24 3.13
C GLY A 406 -26.48 3.80 3.55
N GLY A 407 -27.53 3.57 4.35
CA GLY A 407 -27.92 2.22 4.78
C GLY A 407 -29.24 2.21 5.56
N PHE A 408 -30.36 2.01 4.86
CA PHE A 408 -31.66 1.84 5.50
C PHE A 408 -31.84 0.40 5.97
N PHE A 409 -32.04 0.20 7.28
CA PHE A 409 -32.43 -1.09 7.87
C PHE A 409 -33.88 -1.00 8.33
N LEU A 410 -34.70 -1.99 7.95
CA LEU A 410 -36.06 -2.17 8.47
C LEU A 410 -36.18 -3.57 9.11
N MET A 411 -35.74 -3.67 10.37
CA MET A 411 -36.20 -4.74 11.26
C MET A 411 -37.57 -4.35 11.82
N ALA A 412 -38.45 -5.34 12.00
CA ALA A 412 -39.84 -5.08 12.39
C ALA A 412 -39.94 -4.42 13.79
N GLY A 413 -40.76 -3.37 13.91
CA GLY A 413 -41.09 -2.71 15.18
C GLY A 413 -40.64 -1.24 15.35
N GLY A 414 -40.09 -0.61 14.32
CA GLY A 414 -39.71 0.81 14.33
C GLY A 414 -40.88 1.79 14.12
N PRO A 415 -40.67 3.11 14.34
CA PRO A 415 -41.64 4.15 14.00
C PRO A 415 -41.90 4.23 12.49
N ALA A 416 -42.96 4.94 12.09
CA ALA A 416 -43.37 5.08 10.70
C ALA A 416 -42.20 5.58 9.80
N PRO A 417 -42.03 5.02 8.59
CA PRO A 417 -40.89 5.35 7.74
C PRO A 417 -40.91 6.82 7.32
N GLU A 418 -39.73 7.44 7.28
CA GLU A 418 -39.57 8.76 6.67
C GLU A 418 -39.92 8.67 5.18
N LEU A 419 -41.08 9.21 4.80
CA LEU A 419 -41.63 9.12 3.43
C LEU A 419 -40.80 9.87 2.37
N TYR A 420 -39.75 10.57 2.79
CA TYR A 420 -38.79 11.23 1.92
C TYR A 420 -37.41 11.22 2.59
N VAL A 421 -36.43 10.63 1.90
CA VAL A 421 -35.00 10.75 2.21
C VAL A 421 -34.39 11.62 1.12
N GLU A 422 -33.68 12.68 1.51
CA GLU A 422 -33.01 13.55 0.54
C GLU A 422 -31.93 12.76 -0.22
N PRO A 423 -32.01 12.66 -1.56
CA PRO A 423 -31.00 11.94 -2.34
C PRO A 423 -29.68 12.70 -2.29
N GLY A 424 -28.59 11.98 -2.00
CA GLY A 424 -27.25 12.56 -1.98
C GLY A 424 -26.78 13.06 -3.36
N ALA A 425 -25.67 13.80 -3.40
CA ALA A 425 -25.07 14.24 -4.65
C ALA A 425 -24.76 13.06 -5.59
N THR A 426 -25.08 13.20 -6.87
CA THR A 426 -24.76 12.23 -7.92
C THR A 426 -23.25 12.03 -8.02
N ARG A 427 -22.80 10.78 -7.94
CA ARG A 427 -21.40 10.39 -8.13
C ARG A 427 -21.21 9.75 -9.50
N MET A 428 -20.01 9.88 -10.04
CA MET A 428 -19.52 9.07 -11.15
C MET A 428 -18.89 7.80 -10.58
N LEU A 429 -19.39 6.65 -11.00
CA LEU A 429 -18.97 5.34 -10.50
C LEU A 429 -18.25 4.58 -11.62
N VAL A 430 -17.03 4.15 -11.38
CA VAL A 430 -16.24 3.33 -12.33
C VAL A 430 -16.03 1.92 -11.77
N GLU A 431 -15.61 1.01 -12.63
CA GLU A 431 -15.29 -0.36 -12.23
C GLU A 431 -14.08 -0.40 -11.29
N SER A 432 -14.19 -1.13 -10.17
CA SER A 432 -13.10 -1.35 -9.23
C SER A 432 -12.23 -2.52 -9.68
N ALA A 433 -10.96 -2.22 -9.98
CA ALA A 433 -9.92 -3.19 -10.34
C ALA A 433 -9.14 -3.58 -9.09
N TYR A 434 -8.31 -2.67 -8.60
CA TYR A 434 -7.54 -2.77 -7.37
C TYR A 434 -8.21 -1.98 -6.25
N HIS A 435 -8.24 -2.52 -5.04
CA HIS A 435 -9.03 -1.96 -3.95
C HIS A 435 -8.51 -0.58 -3.50
N GLY A 436 -9.37 0.45 -3.60
CA GLY A 436 -9.04 1.83 -3.21
C GLY A 436 -8.22 2.60 -4.24
N VAL A 437 -7.93 2.01 -5.41
CA VAL A 437 -7.14 2.63 -6.48
C VAL A 437 -8.07 3.30 -7.51
N SER A 438 -7.87 4.60 -7.74
CA SER A 438 -8.61 5.39 -8.77
C SER A 438 -8.37 4.82 -10.18
N GLN A 439 -9.06 5.32 -11.22
CA GLN A 439 -8.69 4.88 -12.57
C GLN A 439 -7.28 5.35 -12.98
N SER A 440 -6.89 6.59 -12.67
CA SER A 440 -5.61 7.18 -13.10
C SER A 440 -4.38 6.51 -12.46
N ASP A 441 -4.53 5.92 -11.27
CA ASP A 441 -3.43 5.29 -10.55
C ASP A 441 -3.15 3.85 -11.01
N ARG A 442 -3.99 3.29 -11.90
CA ARG A 442 -3.84 1.94 -12.48
C ARG A 442 -2.87 1.93 -13.66
N ASN A 443 -1.65 2.34 -13.40
CA ASN A 443 -0.54 2.34 -14.35
C ASN A 443 0.43 1.17 -14.07
N PRO A 444 1.37 0.84 -14.99
CA PRO A 444 2.31 -0.27 -14.80
C PRO A 444 3.18 -0.18 -13.54
N GLY A 445 3.34 1.01 -12.96
CA GLY A 445 4.10 1.26 -11.73
C GLY A 445 3.37 0.87 -10.44
N LEU A 446 2.05 0.63 -10.47
CA LEU A 446 1.24 0.24 -9.30
C LEU A 446 1.76 -1.04 -8.62
N VAL A 447 2.33 -1.96 -9.41
CA VAL A 447 3.03 -3.14 -8.89
C VAL A 447 4.38 -3.26 -9.60
N PRO A 448 5.47 -2.73 -9.01
CA PRO A 448 6.79 -2.74 -9.65
C PRO A 448 7.40 -4.15 -9.69
N PRO A 449 8.40 -4.38 -10.57
CA PRO A 449 9.19 -5.62 -10.58
C PRO A 449 9.77 -5.93 -9.19
N ALA A 450 9.69 -7.21 -8.82
CA ALA A 450 10.19 -7.71 -7.54
C ALA A 450 10.56 -9.19 -7.68
N ARG A 451 11.51 -9.67 -6.86
CA ARG A 451 11.94 -11.07 -6.86
C ARG A 451 10.78 -12.05 -6.70
N LEU A 452 9.77 -11.67 -5.90
CA LEU A 452 8.53 -12.42 -5.73
C LEU A 452 7.82 -12.74 -7.05
N TRP A 453 7.69 -11.76 -7.94
CA TRP A 453 6.98 -11.92 -9.22
C TRP A 453 7.78 -12.77 -10.21
N ALA A 454 9.11 -12.63 -10.21
CA ALA A 454 10.00 -13.50 -11.00
C ALA A 454 9.96 -14.96 -10.53
N GLU A 455 9.98 -15.18 -9.21
CA GLU A 455 9.84 -16.52 -8.60
C GLU A 455 8.45 -17.12 -8.85
N PHE A 456 7.38 -16.32 -8.77
CA PHE A 456 6.01 -16.77 -9.09
C PHE A 456 5.87 -17.13 -10.57
N ALA A 457 6.41 -16.31 -11.47
CA ALA A 457 6.40 -16.58 -12.91
C ALA A 457 7.17 -17.87 -13.26
N ALA A 458 8.26 -18.17 -12.56
CA ALA A 458 9.07 -19.37 -12.75
C ALA A 458 8.58 -20.61 -11.99
N ALA A 459 7.59 -20.49 -11.11
CA ALA A 459 7.07 -21.61 -10.32
C ALA A 459 6.39 -22.67 -11.21
N PRO A 460 6.60 -23.98 -10.99
CA PRO A 460 5.88 -25.01 -11.72
C PRO A 460 4.37 -24.96 -11.42
N ALA A 461 3.54 -24.87 -12.46
CA ALA A 461 2.09 -24.79 -12.32
C ALA A 461 1.53 -25.96 -11.48
N GLY A 462 0.66 -25.64 -10.51
CA GLY A 462 0.09 -26.62 -9.59
C GLY A 462 1.00 -27.06 -8.42
N THR A 463 2.19 -26.48 -8.26
CA THR A 463 3.01 -26.68 -7.05
C THR A 463 2.78 -25.57 -6.01
N PRO A 464 2.89 -25.88 -4.70
CA PRO A 464 2.75 -24.86 -3.66
C PRO A 464 3.83 -23.77 -3.75
N PHE A 465 3.40 -22.50 -3.74
CA PHE A 465 4.24 -21.33 -3.85
C PHE A 465 4.40 -20.64 -2.48
N LEU A 466 5.66 -20.44 -2.07
CA LEU A 466 6.02 -19.64 -0.90
C LEU A 466 7.41 -19.06 -1.15
N SER A 467 7.59 -17.77 -0.88
CA SER A 467 8.82 -17.02 -1.21
C SER A 467 9.23 -16.10 -0.06
N THR A 468 10.53 -16.01 0.19
CA THR A 468 11.09 -15.02 1.13
C THR A 468 10.97 -13.59 0.60
N ALA A 469 10.85 -13.41 -0.72
CA ALA A 469 10.74 -12.11 -1.37
C ALA A 469 9.43 -11.37 -1.07
N MET A 470 8.46 -12.02 -0.41
CA MET A 470 7.28 -11.34 0.14
C MET A 470 7.68 -10.18 1.07
N GLY A 471 8.81 -10.31 1.79
CA GLY A 471 9.35 -9.24 2.62
C GLY A 471 10.08 -8.12 1.87
N GLU A 472 10.41 -8.29 0.59
CA GLU A 472 11.18 -7.33 -0.22
C GLU A 472 10.30 -6.30 -0.97
N LEU A 473 9.00 -6.31 -0.69
CA LEU A 473 8.01 -5.48 -1.38
C LEU A 473 8.05 -4.00 -0.95
N GLY A 474 7.45 -3.15 -1.77
CA GLY A 474 7.29 -1.71 -1.50
C GLY A 474 6.39 -1.42 -0.29
N PRO A 475 6.18 -0.13 0.06
CA PRO A 475 5.22 0.29 1.08
C PRO A 475 3.77 -0.10 0.75
N ASP A 476 3.47 -0.24 -0.53
CA ASP A 476 2.12 -0.23 -1.10
C ASP A 476 1.30 -1.48 -0.73
N ALA A 477 0.02 -1.26 -0.46
CA ALA A 477 -0.89 -2.33 -0.02
C ALA A 477 -1.14 -3.39 -1.10
N THR A 478 -1.42 -2.99 -2.34
CA THR A 478 -1.74 -3.91 -3.45
C THR A 478 -0.65 -4.97 -3.69
N PRO A 479 0.64 -4.64 -3.84
CA PRO A 479 1.71 -5.64 -3.88
C PRO A 479 1.73 -6.61 -2.68
N ARG A 480 1.60 -6.10 -1.44
CA ARG A 480 1.63 -6.92 -0.21
C ARG A 480 0.40 -7.84 -0.10
N LEU A 481 -0.77 -7.38 -0.54
CA LEU A 481 -2.01 -8.16 -0.57
C LEU A 481 -2.00 -9.24 -1.65
N LEU A 482 -1.51 -8.93 -2.86
CA LEU A 482 -1.30 -9.92 -3.92
C LEU A 482 -0.28 -10.98 -3.50
N ALA A 483 0.75 -10.60 -2.74
CA ALA A 483 1.73 -11.55 -2.19
C ALA A 483 1.10 -12.54 -1.21
N LEU A 484 0.24 -12.07 -0.30
CA LEU A 484 -0.54 -12.95 0.60
C LEU A 484 -1.45 -13.88 -0.22
N ALA A 485 -2.19 -13.32 -1.17
CA ALA A 485 -3.15 -14.01 -2.04
C ALA A 485 -2.56 -15.13 -2.93
N LEU A 486 -1.27 -15.05 -3.24
CA LEU A 486 -0.57 -16.05 -4.05
C LEU A 486 0.26 -17.04 -3.22
N SER A 487 0.36 -16.85 -1.90
CA SER A 487 1.13 -17.73 -1.01
C SER A 487 0.31 -18.95 -0.55
N ASP A 488 0.94 -20.12 -0.44
CA ASP A 488 0.31 -21.34 0.11
C ASP A 488 0.63 -21.54 1.59
N LEU A 489 0.63 -20.46 2.37
CA LEU A 489 0.64 -20.57 3.83
C LEU A 489 -0.73 -21.06 4.34
N PRO A 490 -0.77 -21.92 5.37
CA PRO A 490 -2.02 -22.42 5.92
C PRO A 490 -2.72 -21.36 6.80
N PHE A 491 -3.99 -21.62 7.15
CA PHE A 491 -4.71 -20.86 8.18
C PHE A 491 -4.41 -21.34 9.61
N THR A 492 -3.75 -22.49 9.76
CA THR A 492 -3.35 -23.08 11.04
C THR A 492 -1.99 -23.74 10.88
N ALA A 493 -1.01 -23.36 11.72
CA ALA A 493 0.33 -23.94 11.69
C ALA A 493 0.32 -25.42 12.12
N GLY A 494 1.25 -26.20 11.57
CA GLY A 494 1.57 -27.53 12.10
C GLY A 494 2.39 -27.43 13.40
N VAL A 495 2.44 -28.49 14.20
CA VAL A 495 3.22 -28.47 15.45
C VAL A 495 4.71 -28.48 15.15
N HIS A 496 5.34 -27.30 15.24
CA HIS A 496 6.78 -27.12 15.14
C HIS A 496 7.49 -27.69 16.39
N GLN A 497 8.57 -28.44 16.20
CA GLN A 497 9.28 -29.12 17.30
C GLN A 497 10.69 -28.56 17.48
N VAL A 498 11.07 -28.25 18.72
CA VAL A 498 12.45 -27.87 19.09
C VAL A 498 13.11 -29.03 19.82
N VAL A 499 14.06 -29.68 19.15
CA VAL A 499 14.86 -30.78 19.68
C VAL A 499 16.16 -30.22 20.25
N ARG A 500 16.60 -30.71 21.41
CA ARG A 500 17.89 -30.35 22.03
C ARG A 500 18.71 -31.61 22.27
N ASP A 501 19.98 -31.59 21.88
CA ASP A 501 20.91 -32.70 22.04
C ASP A 501 22.25 -32.16 22.57
N GLY A 502 22.51 -32.37 23.86
CA GLY A 502 23.67 -31.79 24.54
C GLY A 502 23.70 -30.25 24.51
N LYS A 503 24.55 -29.69 23.65
CA LYS A 503 24.64 -28.24 23.39
C LYS A 503 23.88 -27.79 22.14
N ASP A 504 23.54 -28.72 21.25
CA ASP A 504 22.99 -28.40 19.95
C ASP A 504 21.46 -28.33 20.03
N THR A 505 20.88 -27.35 19.34
CA THR A 505 19.42 -27.20 19.24
C THR A 505 19.02 -27.31 17.77
N ALA A 506 17.83 -27.84 17.49
CA ALA A 506 17.30 -27.92 16.13
C ALA A 506 15.78 -27.70 16.12
N LEU A 507 15.30 -27.01 15.09
CA LEU A 507 13.90 -26.81 14.78
C LEU A 507 13.46 -27.81 13.70
N ILE A 508 12.27 -28.38 13.83
CA ILE A 508 11.62 -29.20 12.80
C ILE A 508 10.27 -28.54 12.45
N ALA A 509 10.03 -28.28 11.17
CA ALA A 509 8.83 -27.60 10.71
C ALA A 509 7.61 -28.54 10.61
N GLY A 510 6.49 -28.20 11.27
CA GLY A 510 5.25 -28.99 11.20
C GLY A 510 4.41 -28.73 9.93
N SER A 511 4.58 -27.56 9.32
CA SER A 511 3.92 -27.10 8.10
C SER A 511 4.90 -26.26 7.26
N PRO A 512 4.58 -25.93 5.98
CA PRO A 512 5.32 -24.93 5.23
C PRO A 512 5.37 -23.60 5.99
N ALA A 513 6.52 -22.93 6.00
CA ALA A 513 6.74 -21.69 6.71
C ALA A 513 7.95 -20.92 6.17
N ILE A 514 8.07 -19.64 6.51
CA ILE A 514 9.32 -18.87 6.38
C ILE A 514 9.97 -18.76 7.77
N LEU A 515 11.19 -19.25 7.91
CA LEU A 515 12.05 -19.03 9.07
C LEU A 515 12.82 -17.72 8.87
N ALA A 516 12.63 -16.75 9.75
CA ALA A 516 13.56 -15.64 9.95
C ALA A 516 14.57 -16.03 11.04
N ARG A 517 15.87 -15.83 10.81
CA ARG A 517 16.95 -16.16 11.75
C ARG A 517 18.06 -15.12 11.66
N ALA A 518 18.63 -14.72 12.80
CA ALA A 518 19.85 -13.92 12.85
C ALA A 518 20.81 -14.45 13.90
N ALA A 519 22.08 -14.65 13.53
CA ALA A 519 23.12 -15.26 14.35
C ALA A 519 24.49 -14.56 14.21
N LEU A 520 25.45 -14.93 15.05
CA LEU A 520 26.87 -14.60 14.87
C LEU A 520 27.60 -15.81 14.28
N GLU A 521 28.23 -15.64 13.11
CA GLU A 521 28.93 -16.70 12.39
C GLU A 521 30.32 -16.20 11.92
N ALA A 522 31.27 -17.12 11.74
CA ALA A 522 32.61 -16.80 11.26
C ALA A 522 32.65 -16.92 9.74
N LEU A 523 32.75 -15.78 9.04
CA LEU A 523 32.71 -15.72 7.57
C LEU A 523 34.12 -15.58 6.97
N PRO A 524 34.36 -16.15 5.76
CA PRO A 524 35.60 -15.88 5.03
C PRO A 524 35.67 -14.41 4.60
N SER A 525 36.87 -13.83 4.50
CA SER A 525 37.05 -12.53 3.86
C SER A 525 36.99 -12.66 2.34
N ALA A 526 36.23 -11.78 1.68
CA ALA A 526 36.24 -11.64 0.23
C ALA A 526 36.92 -10.32 -0.18
N ALA A 527 37.39 -10.25 -1.43
CA ALA A 527 37.66 -8.96 -2.07
C ALA A 527 36.30 -8.31 -2.40
N SER A 528 36.16 -7.01 -2.09
CA SER A 528 34.92 -6.27 -2.26
C SER A 528 35.21 -4.80 -2.53
N ASP A 529 34.29 -4.13 -3.21
CA ASP A 529 34.36 -2.69 -3.45
C ASP A 529 33.82 -1.87 -2.25
N VAL A 530 33.39 -2.55 -1.17
CA VAL A 530 33.06 -1.91 0.11
C VAL A 530 34.34 -1.47 0.82
N LEU A 531 34.51 -0.17 0.99
CA LEU A 531 35.54 0.40 1.86
C LEU A 531 34.93 0.74 3.21
N LEU A 532 35.50 0.17 4.29
CA LEU A 532 35.15 0.51 5.66
C LEU A 532 36.21 1.42 6.26
N ARG A 533 35.88 2.70 6.36
CA ARG A 533 36.73 3.71 7.00
C ARG A 533 36.17 4.03 8.38
N VAL A 534 36.90 3.62 9.43
CA VAL A 534 36.62 4.07 10.79
C VAL A 534 37.38 5.36 11.04
N GLU A 535 36.68 6.38 11.46
CA GLU A 535 37.22 7.69 11.82
C GLU A 535 36.78 8.05 13.22
N LEU A 536 37.62 8.75 13.99
CA LEU A 536 37.17 9.41 15.21
C LEU A 536 37.18 10.92 15.01
N VAL A 537 36.15 11.56 15.56
CA VAL A 537 36.00 13.01 15.67
C VAL A 537 35.58 13.38 17.09
N ASN A 538 35.91 14.59 17.52
CA ASN A 538 35.46 15.14 18.79
C ASN A 538 33.93 15.37 18.74
N ALA A 539 33.20 14.84 19.71
CA ALA A 539 31.74 14.93 19.75
C ALA A 539 31.23 16.38 19.92
N ALA A 540 32.03 17.28 20.49
CA ALA A 540 31.65 18.69 20.59
C ALA A 540 31.68 19.40 19.22
N GLU A 541 32.63 19.05 18.37
CA GLU A 541 32.80 19.62 17.02
C GLU A 541 31.81 18.98 16.04
N ASP A 542 31.58 17.67 16.15
CA ASP A 542 30.56 16.93 15.41
C ASP A 542 29.13 17.45 15.64
N VAL A 543 28.81 17.86 16.87
CA VAL A 543 27.51 18.49 17.20
C VAL A 543 27.39 19.92 16.64
N GLN A 544 28.50 20.63 16.41
CA GLN A 544 28.49 21.99 15.87
C GLN A 544 28.50 22.03 14.33
N ASN A 545 29.25 21.14 13.67
CA ASN A 545 29.26 21.02 12.21
C ASN A 545 29.67 19.60 11.77
N PRO A 546 28.70 18.69 11.52
CA PRO A 546 29.00 17.29 11.19
C PRO A 546 29.92 17.13 9.99
N GLU A 547 29.69 17.83 8.88
CA GLU A 547 30.46 17.64 7.64
C GLU A 547 31.89 18.20 7.72
N ARG A 548 32.19 19.08 8.68
CA ARG A 548 33.50 19.75 8.81
C ARG A 548 34.28 19.46 10.08
N ALA A 549 33.74 18.67 11.02
CA ALA A 549 34.45 18.29 12.22
C ALA A 549 35.78 17.57 11.88
N PRO A 550 36.92 18.01 12.43
CA PRO A 550 38.22 17.51 12.04
C PRO A 550 38.42 16.03 12.39
N LEU A 551 38.93 15.28 11.43
CA LEU A 551 39.33 13.89 11.61
C LEU A 551 40.53 13.82 12.56
N LEU A 552 40.48 12.95 13.55
CA LEU A 552 41.57 12.76 14.49
C LEU A 552 42.46 11.64 13.97
N VAL A 553 43.50 12.04 13.22
CA VAL A 553 44.40 11.13 12.48
C VAL A 553 45.63 10.72 13.29
N ALA A 554 46.04 11.56 14.23
CA ALA A 554 46.84 11.14 15.37
C ALA A 554 45.91 10.62 16.48
N ASP A 555 46.50 10.17 17.58
CA ASP A 555 46.05 10.40 18.95
C ASP A 555 44.68 11.16 19.16
N LEU A 556 43.87 10.85 20.21
CA LEU A 556 42.54 11.40 20.68
C LEU A 556 42.41 11.93 22.18
N ALA A 557 42.48 13.24 22.50
CA ALA A 557 42.49 13.83 23.88
C ALA A 557 41.60 13.19 25.04
N PRO A 558 42.03 13.20 26.32
CA PRO A 558 41.38 12.39 27.39
C PRO A 558 40.18 13.11 28.03
N ARG A 559 39.16 12.35 28.48
CA ARG A 559 37.87 12.84 29.00
C ARG A 559 37.04 13.67 28.00
N THR A 560 37.50 13.78 26.76
CA THR A 560 36.72 14.26 25.61
C THR A 560 35.79 13.15 25.15
N ALA A 561 34.55 13.50 24.78
CA ALA A 561 33.64 12.57 24.13
C ALA A 561 33.99 12.44 22.65
N TYR A 562 34.00 11.21 22.15
CA TYR A 562 34.32 10.86 20.78
C TYR A 562 33.13 10.25 20.07
N VAL A 563 32.99 10.61 18.81
CA VAL A 563 32.14 9.87 17.86
C VAL A 563 33.08 9.06 16.98
N GLN A 564 33.01 7.74 17.14
CA GLN A 564 33.51 6.81 16.14
C GLN A 564 32.51 6.83 14.99
N ARG A 565 32.90 7.52 13.91
CA ARG A 565 32.23 7.50 12.62
C ARG A 565 32.68 6.25 11.89
N ILE A 566 31.74 5.34 11.70
CA ILE A 566 31.92 4.13 10.91
C ILE A 566 31.40 4.50 9.52
N THR A 567 32.30 5.10 8.73
CA THR A 567 32.06 5.60 7.38
C THR A 567 32.26 4.43 6.42
N LEU A 568 31.16 3.76 6.10
CA LEU A 568 31.10 2.76 5.05
C LEU A 568 30.89 3.47 3.71
N VAL A 569 31.70 3.15 2.70
CA VAL A 569 31.66 3.70 1.35
C VAL A 569 31.60 2.56 0.35
N ASN A 570 30.61 2.55 -0.53
CA ASN A 570 30.57 1.58 -1.63
C ASN A 570 31.28 2.19 -2.84
N THR A 571 32.46 1.68 -3.18
CA THR A 571 33.20 2.11 -4.38
C THR A 571 32.82 1.30 -5.64
N GLY A 572 31.94 0.31 -5.49
CA GLY A 572 31.41 -0.51 -6.57
C GLY A 572 30.18 0.11 -7.23
N SER A 573 29.84 -0.42 -8.41
CA SER A 573 28.64 -0.05 -9.16
C SER A 573 27.37 -0.80 -8.72
N SER A 574 27.49 -1.77 -7.81
CA SER A 574 26.39 -2.59 -7.26
C SER A 574 26.10 -2.25 -5.80
N PRO A 575 24.84 -2.10 -5.35
CA PRO A 575 24.50 -1.90 -3.94
C PRO A 575 24.96 -3.09 -3.08
N HIS A 576 25.36 -2.83 -1.84
CA HIS A 576 25.68 -3.87 -0.86
C HIS A 576 24.75 -3.80 0.35
N THR A 577 24.10 -4.91 0.71
CA THR A 577 23.62 -5.14 2.08
C THR A 577 24.82 -5.33 2.99
N LEU A 578 24.85 -4.67 4.13
CA LEU A 578 25.91 -4.85 5.13
C LEU A 578 25.32 -5.04 6.52
N ALA A 579 25.47 -6.24 7.04
CA ALA A 579 25.44 -6.47 8.48
C ALA A 579 26.73 -5.90 9.07
N VAL A 580 26.61 -4.95 10.00
CA VAL A 580 27.74 -4.24 10.60
C VAL A 580 27.85 -4.61 12.07
N LEU A 581 28.89 -5.38 12.39
CA LEU A 581 29.29 -5.67 13.76
C LEU A 581 30.32 -4.65 14.22
N ALA A 582 29.93 -3.81 15.17
CA ALA A 582 30.79 -2.80 15.77
C ALA A 582 30.81 -2.95 17.30
N GLN A 583 31.94 -2.66 17.93
CA GLN A 583 32.08 -2.68 19.38
C GLN A 583 32.95 -1.49 19.81
N ILE A 584 32.62 -0.85 20.94
CA ILE A 584 33.42 0.25 21.48
C ILE A 584 34.81 -0.24 21.95
N PRO A 585 35.81 0.64 22.16
CA PRO A 585 37.12 0.21 22.66
C PRO A 585 37.01 -0.46 24.04
N GLN A 586 37.86 -1.45 24.31
CA GLN A 586 37.92 -2.05 25.64
C GLN A 586 38.33 -0.97 26.67
N GLY A 587 37.67 -0.95 27.84
CA GLY A 587 37.93 0.08 28.85
C GLY A 587 37.29 1.46 28.57
N ALA A 588 36.74 1.71 27.38
CA ALA A 588 35.92 2.90 27.11
C ALA A 588 34.50 2.74 27.70
N VAL A 589 33.79 3.86 27.83
CA VAL A 589 32.41 3.91 28.36
C VAL A 589 31.48 4.52 27.30
N ALA A 590 30.42 3.79 26.95
CA ALA A 590 29.40 4.25 26.00
C ALA A 590 28.54 5.40 26.57
N LEU A 591 28.11 6.29 25.68
CA LEU A 591 27.30 7.48 25.99
C LEU A 591 25.98 7.48 25.20
N ARG A 592 25.03 8.33 25.62
CA ARG A 592 23.72 8.59 24.95
C ARG A 592 22.98 7.31 24.54
N ALA A 593 22.87 6.36 25.47
CA ALA A 593 22.19 5.07 25.31
C ALA A 593 22.68 4.19 24.14
N THR A 594 23.85 4.47 23.54
CA THR A 594 24.44 3.58 22.53
C THR A 594 24.87 2.25 23.18
N PRO A 595 24.56 1.08 22.58
CA PRO A 595 24.97 -0.19 23.14
C PRO A 595 26.47 -0.41 22.89
N ALA A 596 27.17 -1.02 23.85
CA ALA A 596 28.62 -1.24 23.77
C ALA A 596 29.03 -2.16 22.60
N THR A 597 28.11 -2.98 22.10
CA THR A 597 28.22 -3.72 20.84
C THR A 597 26.98 -3.41 20.00
N ARG A 598 27.17 -2.99 18.75
CA ARG A 598 26.12 -2.77 17.75
C ARG A 598 26.13 -3.92 16.75
N MET A 599 24.93 -4.31 16.32
CA MET A 599 24.67 -5.30 15.26
C MET A 599 23.66 -4.66 14.32
N ASP A 600 24.13 -3.71 13.52
CA ASP A 600 23.29 -2.96 12.58
C ASP A 600 23.17 -3.73 11.26
N LEU A 601 22.18 -3.38 10.46
CA LEU A 601 21.96 -3.92 9.12
C LEU A 601 21.52 -2.78 8.21
N ILE A 602 22.35 -2.46 7.21
CA ILE A 602 22.21 -1.27 6.36
C ILE A 602 22.28 -1.65 4.88
N GLU A 603 21.77 -0.78 3.99
CA GLU A 603 22.30 -0.72 2.63
C GLU A 603 23.54 0.18 2.55
N LEU A 604 24.27 -0.04 1.47
CA LEU A 604 25.25 0.87 0.96
C LEU A 604 25.11 0.88 -0.57
N ALA A 605 24.25 1.76 -1.07
CA ALA A 605 23.98 1.93 -2.51
C ALA A 605 25.27 2.31 -3.29
N PRO A 606 25.31 2.16 -4.63
CA PRO A 606 26.51 2.46 -5.42
C PRO A 606 27.00 3.89 -5.22
N ALA A 607 28.30 4.08 -4.99
CA ALA A 607 28.92 5.37 -4.62
C ALA A 607 28.37 6.03 -3.32
N ALA A 608 27.42 5.41 -2.61
CA ALA A 608 26.85 5.96 -1.40
C ALA A 608 27.76 5.77 -0.19
N THR A 609 27.58 6.63 0.80
CA THR A 609 28.33 6.65 2.05
C THR A 609 27.37 6.71 3.23
N ILE A 610 27.39 5.68 4.09
CA ILE A 610 26.65 5.69 5.36
C ILE A 610 27.64 5.82 6.52
N THR A 611 27.32 6.73 7.45
CA THR A 611 28.11 6.97 8.66
C THR A 611 27.35 6.49 9.89
N LEU A 612 27.58 5.24 10.31
CA LEU A 612 27.12 4.77 11.61
C LEU A 612 27.95 5.42 12.73
N ARG A 613 27.36 5.61 13.91
CA ARG A 613 27.90 6.44 14.99
C ARG A 613 27.88 5.69 16.31
N ALA A 614 29.05 5.45 16.89
CA ALA A 614 29.20 5.02 18.29
C ALA A 614 29.79 6.17 19.11
N VAL A 615 29.18 6.48 20.26
CA VAL A 615 29.58 7.62 21.09
C VAL A 615 30.13 7.10 22.41
N PHE A 616 31.39 7.40 22.71
CA PHE A 616 32.06 6.97 23.94
C PHE A 616 33.06 8.03 24.41
N TYR A 617 33.68 7.81 25.57
CA TYR A 617 34.84 8.60 25.99
C TYR A 617 35.89 7.71 26.65
N PHE A 618 37.14 8.15 26.60
CA PHE A 618 38.22 7.58 27.40
C PHE A 618 38.32 8.34 28.73
N PRO A 619 38.17 7.67 29.89
CA PRO A 619 38.22 8.35 31.19
C PRO A 619 39.63 8.82 31.57
N GLN A 620 40.68 8.28 30.93
CA GLN A 620 42.08 8.55 31.20
C GLN A 620 42.87 8.60 29.88
N SER A 621 44.06 9.19 29.89
CA SER A 621 45.02 9.01 28.80
C SER A 621 45.57 7.59 28.84
N GLY A 622 45.73 6.95 27.68
CA GLY A 622 46.22 5.58 27.63
C GLY A 622 46.37 5.07 26.20
N THR A 623 46.50 3.76 26.07
CA THR A 623 46.44 3.03 24.80
C THR A 623 45.40 1.94 24.94
N TYR A 624 44.35 1.98 24.12
CA TYR A 624 43.15 1.16 24.28
C TYR A 624 42.90 0.27 23.06
N PRO A 625 42.67 -1.05 23.24
CA PRO A 625 42.45 -1.95 22.12
C PRO A 625 41.02 -1.80 21.59
N GLN A 626 40.92 -1.73 20.27
CA GLN A 626 39.67 -1.61 19.52
C GLN A 626 39.44 -2.90 18.73
N HIS A 627 38.29 -3.55 18.95
CA HIS A 627 37.84 -4.62 18.05
C HIS A 627 37.57 -4.01 16.66
N PRO A 628 37.99 -4.65 15.55
CA PRO A 628 37.67 -4.15 14.23
C PRO A 628 36.16 -4.01 14.06
N VAL A 629 35.72 -2.97 13.35
CA VAL A 629 34.38 -3.03 12.78
C VAL A 629 34.43 -4.01 11.60
N VAL A 630 33.45 -4.88 11.53
CA VAL A 630 33.28 -5.89 10.48
C VAL A 630 31.98 -5.57 9.73
N ALA A 631 32.06 -5.46 8.41
CA ALA A 631 30.91 -5.34 7.54
C ALA A 631 30.87 -6.52 6.56
N SER A 632 29.72 -7.18 6.49
CA SER A 632 29.52 -8.45 5.77
C SER A 632 28.15 -8.50 5.10
N ASP A 633 28.08 -9.12 3.94
CA ASP A 633 26.81 -9.40 3.22
C ASP A 633 26.04 -10.61 3.78
N GLY A 634 26.62 -11.33 4.75
CA GLY A 634 26.09 -12.59 5.29
C GLY A 634 26.69 -13.85 4.66
N HIS A 635 27.58 -13.70 3.68
CA HIS A 635 28.34 -14.78 3.04
C HIS A 635 29.85 -14.61 3.19
N ALA A 636 30.33 -13.37 3.18
CA ALA A 636 31.71 -13.00 3.41
C ALA A 636 31.85 -11.74 4.27
N VAL A 637 33.00 -11.58 4.93
CA VAL A 637 33.47 -10.26 5.38
C VAL A 637 33.91 -9.50 4.14
N LEU A 638 33.12 -8.48 3.77
CA LEU A 638 33.40 -7.61 2.63
C LEU A 638 34.40 -6.52 3.02
N ALA A 639 34.29 -5.98 4.23
CA ALA A 639 35.18 -4.95 4.73
C ALA A 639 35.43 -5.04 6.24
N ARG A 640 36.65 -4.68 6.64
CA ARG A 640 37.11 -4.75 8.03
C ARG A 640 38.05 -3.57 8.30
N GLY A 641 37.79 -2.78 9.35
CA GLY A 641 38.56 -1.56 9.60
C GLY A 641 38.50 -1.05 11.04
N GLY A 642 39.37 -0.09 11.36
CA GLY A 642 39.43 0.58 12.68
C GLY A 642 39.90 -0.27 13.86
N GLY A 643 40.18 -1.56 13.68
CA GLY A 643 40.76 -2.40 14.73
C GLY A 643 42.24 -2.05 14.98
N GLY A 644 42.69 -2.17 16.23
CA GLY A 644 44.05 -1.83 16.61
C GLY A 644 44.15 -1.24 18.01
N GLN A 645 44.93 -0.17 18.16
CA GLN A 645 45.19 0.56 19.40
C GLN A 645 44.96 2.06 19.18
N LEU A 646 44.39 2.76 20.16
CA LEU A 646 44.06 4.20 20.07
C LEU A 646 44.84 5.05 21.11
N HIS A 647 45.35 6.23 20.71
CA HIS A 647 46.20 7.19 21.47
C HIS A 647 45.48 8.58 21.70
N VAL A 648 46.12 9.75 22.01
CA VAL A 648 45.46 10.98 22.67
C VAL A 648 45.70 12.56 22.21
N VAL A 649 45.29 13.18 21.01
CA VAL A 649 45.38 14.58 20.28
C VAL A 649 44.37 14.92 19.01
N PRO A 650 44.63 15.67 17.83
CA PRO A 650 43.73 15.89 16.56
C PRO A 650 44.27 16.21 15.04
N ALA A 651 43.45 16.46 13.92
CA ALA A 651 43.83 16.87 12.45
C ALA A 651 42.84 17.70 11.42
N ALA A 652 42.80 17.56 10.03
CA ALA A 652 42.08 18.43 8.92
C ALA A 652 41.81 17.77 7.44
N GLY A 653 41.31 18.25 6.22
CA GLY A 653 40.92 19.51 5.40
C GLY A 653 40.16 19.33 3.95
N ASP A 654 40.05 20.29 2.93
CA ASP A 654 39.08 20.36 1.68
C ASP A 654 39.54 21.00 0.25
N TRP A 655 38.72 21.09 -0.88
CA TRP A 655 39.05 21.43 -2.36
C TRP A 655 37.93 22.01 -3.39
N ARG A 656 38.19 22.55 -4.67
CA ARG A 656 37.22 22.71 -5.89
C ARG A 656 37.63 23.02 -7.44
N THR A 657 37.04 24.04 -8.17
CA THR A 657 36.71 24.29 -9.68
C THR A 657 37.78 24.35 -10.83
N SER A 658 37.51 23.91 -12.10
CA SER A 658 38.59 23.71 -13.13
C SER A 658 38.45 23.97 -14.67
N GLY A 659 37.34 23.73 -15.38
CA GLY A 659 37.17 24.15 -16.79
C GLY A 659 37.76 23.28 -17.93
N ASP A 660 38.30 22.09 -17.66
CA ASP A 660 38.77 21.11 -18.66
C ASP A 660 37.71 20.01 -18.88
N LEU A 661 37.43 19.60 -20.12
CA LEU A 661 36.41 18.58 -20.43
C LEU A 661 36.70 17.24 -19.75
N GLU A 662 37.95 16.77 -19.70
CA GLU A 662 38.24 15.46 -19.12
C GLU A 662 38.32 15.53 -17.59
N ARG A 663 38.80 16.63 -16.98
CA ARG A 663 38.62 16.89 -15.54
C ARG A 663 37.16 17.17 -15.15
N VAL A 664 36.32 17.65 -16.07
CA VAL A 664 34.86 17.79 -15.89
C VAL A 664 34.15 16.46 -16.04
N LEU A 665 34.53 15.59 -16.99
CA LEU A 665 34.01 14.22 -17.08
C LEU A 665 34.47 13.37 -15.89
N ALA A 666 35.70 13.54 -15.42
CA ALA A 666 36.18 12.94 -14.17
C ALA A 666 35.45 13.54 -12.95
N GLY A 667 35.15 14.84 -12.95
CA GLY A 667 34.35 15.50 -11.91
C GLY A 667 32.90 14.98 -11.87
N LEU A 668 32.24 14.89 -13.03
CA LEU A 668 30.90 14.30 -13.19
C LEU A 668 30.90 12.77 -12.95
N GLY A 669 32.05 12.12 -13.02
CA GLY A 669 32.25 10.71 -12.70
C GLY A 669 32.60 10.42 -11.23
N SER A 670 32.98 11.42 -10.44
CA SER A 670 33.45 11.27 -9.04
C SER A 670 32.73 12.13 -8.01
N ALA A 671 32.01 13.17 -8.44
CA ALA A 671 31.10 13.93 -7.60
C ALA A 671 29.70 13.28 -7.59
N ASP A 672 28.98 13.51 -6.49
CA ASP A 672 27.53 13.40 -6.51
C ASP A 672 26.93 14.44 -7.47
N LEU A 673 25.94 14.03 -8.25
CA LEU A 673 25.19 14.88 -9.18
C LEU A 673 23.88 15.39 -8.55
N SER A 674 23.47 14.86 -7.39
CA SER A 674 22.29 15.31 -6.68
C SER A 674 22.47 16.77 -6.20
N GLY A 675 21.56 17.65 -6.61
CA GLY A 675 21.64 19.09 -6.32
C GLY A 675 22.83 19.85 -6.92
N LEU A 676 23.64 19.22 -7.78
CA LEU A 676 24.83 19.85 -8.38
C LEU A 676 24.44 20.82 -9.50
N ASP A 677 24.94 22.06 -9.46
CA ASP A 677 24.69 23.03 -10.53
C ASP A 677 25.43 22.66 -11.82
N LEU A 678 24.66 22.27 -12.85
CA LEU A 678 25.15 21.91 -14.17
C LEU A 678 25.10 23.08 -15.19
N ALA A 679 24.62 24.27 -14.79
CA ALA A 679 24.63 25.46 -15.66
C ALA A 679 26.03 25.81 -16.23
N PRO A 680 27.16 25.60 -15.52
CA PRO A 680 28.50 25.79 -16.06
C PRO A 680 28.86 24.92 -17.28
N LEU A 681 28.07 23.89 -17.60
CA LEU A 681 28.36 22.90 -18.65
C LEU A 681 27.67 23.20 -19.99
N LEU A 682 26.66 24.07 -20.00
CA LEU A 682 25.74 24.24 -21.14
C LEU A 682 26.41 24.73 -22.44
N GLY A 683 27.58 25.39 -22.33
CA GLY A 683 28.36 25.80 -23.49
C GLY A 683 28.92 24.64 -24.33
N LEU A 684 29.04 23.44 -23.76
CA LEU A 684 29.66 22.28 -24.41
C LEU A 684 28.70 21.53 -25.37
N LEU A 685 27.39 21.59 -25.13
CA LEU A 685 26.39 20.75 -25.83
C LEU A 685 26.14 21.14 -27.30
N ARG A 686 26.79 22.18 -27.82
CA ARG A 686 26.65 22.60 -29.23
C ARG A 686 27.47 21.78 -30.22
N ASP A 687 28.52 21.10 -29.76
CA ASP A 687 29.29 20.19 -30.61
C ASP A 687 28.61 18.81 -30.66
N ALA A 688 28.53 18.20 -31.84
CA ALA A 688 27.86 16.92 -32.04
C ALA A 688 28.58 15.73 -31.37
N THR A 689 29.85 15.87 -30.98
CA THR A 689 30.59 14.82 -30.24
C THR A 689 30.42 15.00 -28.74
N ALA A 690 30.50 16.24 -28.24
CA ALA A 690 30.21 16.60 -26.86
C ALA A 690 28.73 16.34 -26.50
N TYR A 691 27.78 16.68 -27.39
CA TYR A 691 26.37 16.29 -27.28
C TYR A 691 26.24 14.78 -27.06
N ARG A 692 26.69 13.96 -28.01
CA ARG A 692 26.58 12.49 -27.91
C ARG A 692 27.34 11.89 -26.73
N ARG A 693 28.52 12.40 -26.35
CA ARG A 693 29.26 11.91 -25.16
C ARG A 693 28.56 12.29 -23.85
N ILE A 694 28.07 13.53 -23.72
CA ILE A 694 27.47 14.03 -22.48
C ILE A 694 26.04 13.52 -22.32
N THR A 695 25.22 13.45 -23.38
CA THR A 695 23.90 12.83 -23.30
C THR A 695 23.99 11.33 -23.08
N ALA A 696 24.97 10.62 -23.68
CA ALA A 696 25.22 9.23 -23.32
C ALA A 696 25.66 9.07 -21.86
N ALA A 697 26.54 9.94 -21.34
CA ALA A 697 26.98 9.88 -19.95
C ALA A 697 25.86 10.20 -18.94
N LEU A 698 24.94 11.11 -19.26
CA LEU A 698 23.77 11.43 -18.43
C LEU A 698 22.68 10.35 -18.54
N ALA A 699 22.37 9.86 -19.74
CA ALA A 699 21.41 8.78 -19.95
C ALA A 699 21.88 7.46 -19.32
N ALA A 700 23.19 7.15 -19.38
CA ALA A 700 23.79 6.01 -18.69
C ALA A 700 23.75 6.14 -17.15
N ARG A 701 23.46 7.34 -16.60
CA ARG A 701 23.18 7.59 -15.19
C ARG A 701 21.68 7.87 -14.90
N GLY A 702 20.79 7.61 -15.86
CA GLY A 702 19.33 7.79 -15.70
C GLY A 702 18.84 9.24 -15.68
N VAL A 703 19.69 10.22 -15.99
CA VAL A 703 19.38 11.66 -15.84
C VAL A 703 18.68 12.20 -17.09
N GLY A 704 17.35 12.13 -17.11
CA GLY A 704 16.48 12.65 -18.18
C GLY A 704 16.36 14.18 -18.18
N THR A 705 17.38 14.91 -18.67
CA THR A 705 17.35 16.38 -18.72
C THR A 705 16.73 16.96 -20.00
N TRP A 706 15.63 17.70 -19.84
CA TRP A 706 14.97 18.53 -20.86
C TRP A 706 15.91 19.48 -21.64
N VAL A 707 17.02 19.87 -20.99
CA VAL A 707 18.04 20.78 -21.54
C VAL A 707 18.82 20.16 -22.70
N GLY A 708 18.92 18.83 -22.75
CA GLY A 708 19.60 18.10 -23.84
C GLY A 708 18.69 17.81 -25.04
N GLN A 709 17.44 17.39 -24.80
CA GLN A 709 16.53 16.86 -25.83
C GLN A 709 16.26 17.84 -26.98
N ARG A 710 16.28 19.16 -26.75
CA ARG A 710 16.08 20.17 -27.79
C ARG A 710 17.15 20.13 -28.91
N TYR A 711 18.32 19.55 -28.64
CA TYR A 711 19.36 19.32 -29.65
C TYR A 711 19.09 18.08 -30.53
N ALA A 712 18.10 17.23 -30.21
CA ALA A 712 17.71 16.10 -31.08
C ALA A 712 17.23 16.57 -32.46
N PHE A 713 16.50 17.70 -32.52
CA PHE A 713 16.12 18.34 -33.79
C PHE A 713 17.32 18.92 -34.58
N LEU A 714 18.41 19.28 -33.92
CA LEU A 714 19.65 19.74 -34.58
C LEU A 714 20.45 18.57 -35.19
N HIS A 715 20.11 17.33 -34.80
CA HIS A 715 20.89 16.13 -35.11
C HIS A 715 20.07 15.00 -35.78
N ASP A 716 18.82 15.28 -36.16
CA ASP A 716 17.90 14.39 -36.91
C ASP A 716 17.68 13.01 -36.28
N ASP A 717 17.58 12.95 -34.94
CA ASP A 717 17.36 11.71 -34.20
C ASP A 717 15.86 11.35 -34.14
N ALA A 718 15.42 10.47 -35.06
CA ALA A 718 14.04 10.01 -35.12
C ALA A 718 13.56 9.28 -33.85
N ALA A 719 14.45 8.64 -33.06
CA ALA A 719 14.09 7.99 -31.81
C ALA A 719 13.96 9.01 -30.67
N GLY A 720 14.91 9.95 -30.57
CA GLY A 720 14.83 11.10 -29.67
C GLY A 720 13.61 11.99 -29.94
N ILE A 721 13.23 12.17 -31.20
CA ILE A 721 12.00 12.87 -31.61
C ILE A 721 10.76 12.07 -31.16
N ALA A 722 10.70 10.76 -31.41
CA ALA A 722 9.56 9.94 -30.98
C ALA A 722 9.39 9.90 -29.45
N ALA A 723 10.49 9.88 -28.68
CA ALA A 723 10.45 10.02 -27.23
C ALA A 723 9.94 11.40 -26.80
N LEU A 724 10.54 12.48 -27.32
CA LEU A 724 10.14 13.86 -27.01
C LEU A 724 8.66 14.13 -27.30
N LEU A 725 8.12 13.61 -28.41
CA LEU A 725 6.72 13.78 -28.78
C LEU A 725 5.75 13.04 -27.85
N ARG A 726 6.14 11.88 -27.29
CA ARG A 726 5.36 11.19 -26.24
C ARG A 726 5.44 11.90 -24.89
N GLU A 727 6.56 12.55 -24.60
CA GLU A 727 6.73 13.39 -23.41
C GLU A 727 5.98 14.74 -23.51
N GLN A 728 5.51 15.15 -24.71
CA GLN A 728 4.65 16.34 -24.87
C GLN A 728 3.18 15.98 -24.58
N ALA A 729 2.76 16.05 -23.32
CA ALA A 729 1.36 15.86 -22.92
C ALA A 729 0.39 16.72 -23.76
N GLU A 730 0.71 18.02 -23.94
CA GLU A 730 -0.07 18.97 -24.74
C GLU A 730 -0.32 18.49 -26.19
N LEU A 731 0.57 17.68 -26.77
CA LEU A 731 0.41 17.12 -28.12
C LEU A 731 -0.45 15.86 -28.11
N MET A 732 -0.27 14.99 -27.11
CA MET A 732 -1.06 13.77 -26.96
C MET A 732 -2.54 14.06 -26.64
N ASP A 733 -2.81 15.18 -25.97
CA ASP A 733 -4.16 15.71 -25.70
C ASP A 733 -4.85 16.27 -26.97
N GLN A 734 -4.08 16.66 -28.00
CA GLN A 734 -4.60 17.17 -29.28
C GLN A 734 -4.94 16.06 -30.30
N ILE A 735 -4.67 14.80 -29.95
CA ILE A 735 -4.86 13.65 -30.84
C ILE A 735 -6.16 12.90 -30.45
N GLY A 736 -7.01 12.66 -31.46
CA GLY A 736 -8.32 12.03 -31.31
C GLY A 736 -8.29 10.64 -30.67
N ALA A 737 -9.48 10.11 -30.39
CA ALA A 737 -9.65 8.83 -29.70
C ALA A 737 -9.07 7.66 -30.52
N VAL A 738 -9.08 7.73 -31.85
CA VAL A 738 -8.52 6.72 -32.76
C VAL A 738 -7.61 7.37 -33.79
N LEU A 739 -6.34 6.93 -33.84
CA LEU A 739 -5.34 7.39 -34.83
C LEU A 739 -4.51 6.22 -35.36
N SER A 740 -4.17 6.25 -36.66
CA SER A 740 -3.18 5.35 -37.26
C SER A 740 -2.26 6.11 -38.19
N SER A 741 -0.95 6.08 -37.92
CA SER A 741 0.07 6.77 -38.72
C SER A 741 1.43 6.04 -38.69
N ARG A 742 2.42 6.55 -39.44
CA ARG A 742 3.77 5.98 -39.54
C ARG A 742 4.65 6.19 -38.29
N VAL A 743 4.30 7.14 -37.41
CA VAL A 743 5.11 7.51 -36.23
C VAL A 743 4.36 7.25 -34.91
N LEU A 744 3.02 7.19 -34.96
CA LEU A 744 2.14 7.04 -33.79
C LEU A 744 0.80 6.37 -34.18
N ALA A 745 0.21 5.58 -33.28
CA ALA A 745 -1.13 5.00 -33.40
C ALA A 745 -1.82 4.92 -32.02
N ARG A 746 -3.16 4.83 -31.98
CA ARG A 746 -4.03 4.84 -30.78
C ARG A 746 -5.44 4.27 -31.09
N ASP A 747 -6.05 3.53 -30.16
CA ASP A 747 -7.51 3.29 -30.04
C ASP A 747 -7.92 3.35 -28.56
N ALA A 748 -8.37 4.53 -28.14
CA ALA A 748 -8.75 4.87 -26.78
C ALA A 748 -9.82 3.95 -26.15
N LEU A 749 -10.67 3.27 -26.93
CA LEU A 749 -11.67 2.35 -26.36
C LEU A 749 -11.12 0.93 -26.20
N ALA A 750 -10.15 0.52 -27.04
CA ALA A 750 -9.45 -0.75 -26.91
C ALA A 750 -8.27 -0.69 -25.91
N GLU A 751 -7.71 0.50 -25.70
CA GLU A 751 -6.55 0.76 -24.83
C GLU A 751 -6.94 1.15 -23.39
N GLY A 752 -8.19 1.55 -23.14
CA GLY A 752 -8.73 1.82 -21.79
C GLY A 752 -8.94 3.31 -21.44
N ASP A 753 -8.49 4.24 -22.29
CA ASP A 753 -8.66 5.69 -22.16
C ASP A 753 -10.13 6.16 -22.02
N LEU A 754 -11.11 5.32 -22.38
CA LEU A 754 -12.54 5.56 -22.09
C LEU A 754 -13.11 4.51 -21.12
N PRO A 755 -13.25 4.84 -19.81
CA PRO A 755 -13.90 3.96 -18.85
C PRO A 755 -15.40 3.85 -19.10
N VAL A 756 -15.93 2.64 -18.91
CA VAL A 756 -17.34 2.44 -18.59
C VAL A 756 -17.66 3.12 -17.24
N SER A 757 -18.66 4.00 -17.22
CA SER A 757 -19.06 4.78 -16.03
C SER A 757 -20.58 4.71 -15.77
N ASP A 758 -20.96 4.40 -14.54
CA ASP A 758 -22.32 4.49 -14.00
C ASP A 758 -22.50 5.82 -13.24
N PHE A 759 -23.76 6.21 -12.97
CA PHE A 759 -24.07 7.41 -12.18
C PHE A 759 -25.17 7.13 -11.16
N ALA A 760 -24.87 7.30 -9.87
CA ALA A 760 -25.84 7.11 -8.79
C ALA A 760 -25.55 8.00 -7.56
N PRO A 761 -26.58 8.40 -6.79
CA PRO A 761 -27.99 8.42 -7.20
C PRO A 761 -28.19 9.46 -8.33
N LEU A 762 -29.13 9.23 -9.24
CA LEU A 762 -29.38 10.13 -10.38
C LEU A 762 -30.80 10.71 -10.35
N VAL A 763 -30.91 12.00 -10.05
CA VAL A 763 -32.17 12.76 -10.11
C VAL A 763 -32.04 13.82 -11.20
N ASN A 764 -32.73 13.61 -12.33
CA ASN A 764 -32.78 14.61 -13.39
C ASN A 764 -33.65 15.79 -12.94
N PRO A 765 -33.16 17.05 -12.97
CA PRO A 765 -33.92 18.21 -12.47
C PRO A 765 -35.22 18.50 -13.23
N ARG A 766 -35.34 18.00 -14.47
CA ARG A 766 -36.51 18.11 -15.36
C ARG A 766 -36.62 16.85 -16.20
N ALA A 767 -37.85 16.38 -16.46
CA ALA A 767 -38.11 15.16 -17.23
C ALA A 767 -38.21 15.38 -18.76
N HIS A 768 -38.20 16.63 -19.22
CA HIS A 768 -38.34 17.02 -20.63
C HIS A 768 -37.36 18.16 -20.95
N PRO A 769 -36.95 18.36 -22.22
CA PRO A 769 -35.98 19.38 -22.60
C PRO A 769 -36.43 20.81 -22.24
N PHE A 770 -35.45 21.71 -22.17
CA PHE A 770 -35.62 23.13 -21.91
C PHE A 770 -34.91 23.92 -23.01
N GLY A 771 -35.67 24.64 -23.85
CA GLY A 771 -35.19 25.20 -25.11
C GLY A 771 -35.42 24.30 -26.32
N GLU A 772 -35.03 24.78 -27.50
CA GLU A 772 -35.23 24.09 -28.79
C GLU A 772 -34.29 22.88 -29.01
N HIS A 773 -33.38 22.61 -28.07
CA HIS A 773 -32.42 21.52 -28.10
C HIS A 773 -32.39 20.80 -26.74
N PRO A 774 -32.29 19.45 -26.70
CA PRO A 774 -32.13 18.73 -25.44
C PRO A 774 -30.79 19.06 -24.79
N ARG A 775 -30.82 19.44 -23.51
CA ARG A 775 -29.65 19.77 -22.67
C ARG A 775 -29.51 18.75 -21.55
N ILE A 776 -28.29 18.33 -21.26
CA ILE A 776 -28.01 17.40 -20.16
C ILE A 776 -27.64 18.25 -18.94
N LEU A 777 -28.50 18.27 -17.93
CA LEU A 777 -28.37 19.21 -16.79
C LEU A 777 -27.31 18.80 -15.74
N ILE A 778 -26.64 17.66 -15.92
CA ILE A 778 -25.63 17.12 -15.00
C ILE A 778 -24.31 17.03 -15.77
N ALA A 779 -23.39 17.96 -15.50
CA ALA A 779 -22.19 18.17 -16.31
C ALA A 779 -21.33 16.90 -16.50
N ALA A 780 -21.13 16.08 -15.46
CA ALA A 780 -20.37 14.84 -15.57
C ALA A 780 -21.05 13.78 -16.48
N VAL A 781 -22.39 13.76 -16.53
CA VAL A 781 -23.14 12.91 -17.47
C VAL A 781 -23.03 13.47 -18.89
N GLU A 782 -23.06 14.80 -19.04
CA GLU A 782 -22.90 15.49 -20.33
C GLU A 782 -21.51 15.25 -20.93
N GLU A 783 -20.45 15.40 -20.13
CA GLU A 783 -19.06 15.19 -20.55
C GLU A 783 -18.83 13.73 -20.97
N ARG A 784 -19.17 12.76 -20.12
CA ARG A 784 -18.98 11.33 -20.44
C ARG A 784 -19.81 10.90 -21.65
N TYR A 785 -21.04 11.40 -21.81
CA TYR A 785 -21.85 11.15 -23.00
C TYR A 785 -21.22 11.72 -24.28
N HIS A 786 -20.73 12.97 -24.25
CA HIS A 786 -20.08 13.56 -25.43
C HIS A 786 -18.73 12.91 -25.75
N ARG A 787 -17.92 12.53 -24.75
CA ARG A 787 -16.67 11.77 -24.94
C ARG A 787 -16.94 10.39 -25.55
N PHE A 788 -18.01 9.71 -25.11
CA PHE A 788 -18.48 8.46 -25.72
C PHE A 788 -18.99 8.67 -27.15
N LEU A 789 -19.77 9.71 -27.43
CA LEU A 789 -20.21 10.03 -28.80
C LEU A 789 -19.05 10.39 -29.74
N GLY A 790 -17.99 11.06 -29.25
CA GLY A 790 -16.78 11.33 -30.02
C GLY A 790 -16.07 10.04 -30.43
N ALA A 791 -15.78 9.18 -29.46
CA ALA A 791 -15.21 7.85 -29.73
C ALA A 791 -16.11 6.99 -30.64
N LEU A 792 -17.44 7.14 -30.57
CA LEU A 792 -18.39 6.44 -31.44
C LEU A 792 -18.41 7.02 -32.87
N ALA A 793 -18.18 8.31 -33.05
CA ALA A 793 -18.12 8.98 -34.35
C ALA A 793 -16.82 8.70 -35.12
N GLU A 794 -15.73 8.42 -34.41
CA GLU A 794 -14.46 7.99 -34.98
C GLU A 794 -14.45 6.49 -35.38
N ARG A 795 -15.49 5.72 -35.01
CA ARG A 795 -15.62 4.27 -35.28
C ARG A 795 -16.48 3.99 -36.52
N VAL A 796 -15.99 3.10 -37.39
CA VAL A 796 -16.65 2.76 -38.67
C VAL A 796 -17.98 2.02 -38.49
N VAL A 797 -18.10 1.16 -37.46
CA VAL A 797 -19.35 0.42 -37.15
C VAL A 797 -19.51 0.24 -35.63
N PRO A 798 -20.63 0.68 -35.01
CA PRO A 798 -20.95 0.38 -33.61
C PRO A 798 -21.24 -1.10 -33.33
N THR A 799 -20.64 -1.64 -32.28
CA THR A 799 -20.82 -3.00 -31.77
C THR A 799 -22.14 -3.18 -31.00
N ASP A 800 -22.46 -4.41 -30.60
CA ASP A 800 -23.58 -4.69 -29.69
C ASP A 800 -23.36 -4.08 -28.29
N LEU A 801 -22.11 -4.00 -27.82
CA LEU A 801 -21.77 -3.36 -26.53
C LEU A 801 -21.94 -1.84 -26.61
N ASP A 802 -21.49 -1.20 -27.71
CA ASP A 802 -21.71 0.23 -27.95
C ASP A 802 -23.21 0.59 -27.93
N ARG A 803 -24.08 -0.31 -28.41
CA ARG A 803 -25.54 -0.15 -28.39
C ARG A 803 -26.14 -0.27 -26.99
N LEU A 804 -25.63 -1.18 -26.16
CA LEU A 804 -26.05 -1.30 -24.77
C LEU A 804 -25.57 -0.11 -23.93
N MET A 805 -24.31 0.32 -24.09
CA MET A 805 -23.78 1.53 -23.44
C MET A 805 -24.55 2.79 -23.85
N LEU A 806 -24.85 2.94 -25.16
CA LEU A 806 -25.69 4.04 -25.66
C LEU A 806 -27.12 3.97 -25.09
N CYS A 807 -27.70 2.77 -24.95
CA CYS A 807 -28.99 2.61 -24.26
C CYS A 807 -28.92 3.11 -22.81
N CYS A 808 -27.92 2.70 -22.03
CA CYS A 808 -27.74 3.17 -20.66
C CYS A 808 -27.58 4.71 -20.60
N HIS A 809 -26.70 5.30 -21.42
CA HIS A 809 -26.54 6.75 -21.50
C HIS A 809 -27.83 7.51 -21.87
N LEU A 810 -28.69 6.94 -22.73
CA LEU A 810 -29.98 7.51 -23.08
C LEU A 810 -31.00 7.39 -21.94
N LEU A 811 -30.94 6.33 -21.14
CA LEU A 811 -31.77 6.20 -19.92
C LEU A 811 -31.35 7.18 -18.82
N LEU A 812 -30.06 7.49 -18.67
CA LEU A 812 -29.60 8.58 -17.78
C LEU A 812 -30.23 9.94 -18.16
N GLN A 813 -30.64 10.11 -19.42
CA GLN A 813 -31.28 11.33 -19.95
C GLN A 813 -32.82 11.22 -20.03
N ASP A 814 -33.41 10.17 -19.48
CA ASP A 814 -34.84 9.81 -19.60
C ASP A 814 -35.36 9.67 -21.06
N ARG A 815 -34.46 9.47 -22.03
CA ARG A 815 -34.76 9.28 -23.46
C ARG A 815 -35.16 7.82 -23.76
N VAL A 816 -36.13 7.31 -23.00
CA VAL A 816 -36.56 5.89 -22.97
C VAL A 816 -36.90 5.32 -24.35
N VAL A 817 -37.54 6.10 -25.22
CA VAL A 817 -37.93 5.65 -26.58
C VAL A 817 -36.70 5.38 -27.45
N GLU A 818 -35.69 6.25 -27.37
CA GLU A 818 -34.44 6.11 -28.12
C GLU A 818 -33.54 5.03 -27.51
N ALA A 819 -33.48 4.94 -26.18
CA ALA A 819 -32.80 3.86 -25.47
C ALA A 819 -33.33 2.49 -25.92
N ARG A 820 -34.66 2.31 -25.92
CA ARG A 820 -35.32 1.09 -26.40
C ARG A 820 -35.01 0.79 -27.86
N ALA A 821 -34.88 1.81 -28.71
CA ALA A 821 -34.54 1.66 -30.13
C ALA A 821 -33.09 1.21 -30.36
N GLN A 822 -32.14 1.56 -29.48
CA GLN A 822 -30.78 1.02 -29.53
C GLN A 822 -30.68 -0.35 -28.86
N PHE A 823 -31.39 -0.57 -27.74
CA PHE A 823 -31.46 -1.86 -27.04
C PHE A 823 -31.99 -2.97 -27.95
N ALA A 824 -33.05 -2.70 -28.72
CA ALA A 824 -33.62 -3.64 -29.70
C ALA A 824 -32.66 -4.00 -30.85
N ARG A 825 -31.51 -3.33 -30.96
CA ARG A 825 -30.44 -3.61 -31.93
C ARG A 825 -29.23 -4.31 -31.30
N ALA A 826 -29.22 -4.53 -29.98
CA ALA A 826 -28.16 -5.22 -29.25
C ALA A 826 -28.55 -6.68 -28.97
N ARG A 827 -27.70 -7.62 -29.37
CA ARG A 827 -27.92 -9.07 -29.23
C ARG A 827 -27.35 -9.60 -27.93
N ARG A 828 -28.21 -10.22 -27.11
CA ARG A 828 -27.84 -10.82 -25.81
C ARG A 828 -26.69 -11.83 -25.91
N ASP A 829 -26.63 -12.60 -26.99
CA ASP A 829 -25.66 -13.68 -27.18
C ASP A 829 -24.27 -13.16 -27.62
N HIS A 830 -24.19 -11.89 -28.04
CA HIS A 830 -22.93 -11.22 -28.37
C HIS A 830 -22.30 -10.50 -27.16
N LEU A 831 -22.94 -10.56 -25.98
CA LEU A 831 -22.61 -9.73 -24.82
C LEU A 831 -22.17 -10.58 -23.62
N ALA A 832 -20.94 -10.33 -23.16
CA ALA A 832 -20.45 -10.82 -21.86
C ALA A 832 -21.26 -10.22 -20.69
N THR A 833 -21.66 -8.96 -20.83
CA THR A 833 -22.43 -8.14 -19.87
C THR A 833 -23.89 -8.59 -19.74
N GLY A 834 -24.08 -9.86 -19.38
CA GLY A 834 -25.37 -10.52 -19.34
C GLY A 834 -26.30 -9.91 -18.30
N ILE A 835 -25.85 -9.87 -17.04
CA ILE A 835 -26.64 -9.35 -15.92
C ILE A 835 -27.07 -7.89 -16.14
N GLN A 836 -26.25 -7.07 -16.80
CA GLN A 836 -26.59 -5.68 -17.14
C GLN A 836 -27.60 -5.60 -18.29
N TYR A 837 -27.49 -6.44 -19.33
CA TYR A 837 -28.51 -6.54 -20.40
C TYR A 837 -29.84 -7.05 -19.86
N ASP A 838 -29.80 -8.10 -19.03
CA ASP A 838 -30.98 -8.73 -18.45
C ASP A 838 -31.67 -7.76 -17.46
N TYR A 839 -30.91 -6.95 -16.71
CA TYR A 839 -31.43 -5.83 -15.92
C TYR A 839 -32.05 -4.72 -16.77
N ALA A 840 -31.36 -4.28 -17.83
CA ALA A 840 -31.87 -3.29 -18.78
C ALA A 840 -33.16 -3.76 -19.46
N ARG A 841 -33.28 -5.05 -19.80
CA ARG A 841 -34.51 -5.65 -20.34
C ARG A 841 -35.67 -5.52 -19.35
N ALA A 842 -35.45 -5.86 -18.08
CA ALA A 842 -36.48 -5.79 -17.05
C ALA A 842 -36.92 -4.34 -16.77
N TRP A 843 -35.98 -3.40 -16.65
CA TRP A 843 -36.26 -1.97 -16.47
C TRP A 843 -37.03 -1.39 -17.67
N LEU A 844 -36.63 -1.71 -18.91
CA LEU A 844 -37.33 -1.28 -20.12
C LEU A 844 -38.71 -1.93 -20.29
N ALA A 845 -38.93 -3.13 -19.74
CA ALA A 845 -40.24 -3.77 -19.70
C ALA A 845 -41.19 -3.02 -18.75
N LEU A 846 -40.76 -2.66 -17.54
CA LEU A 846 -41.54 -1.79 -16.64
C LEU A 846 -41.87 -0.45 -17.30
N ALA A 847 -40.89 0.21 -17.93
CA ALA A 847 -41.10 1.48 -18.64
C ALA A 847 -42.03 1.36 -19.87
N ALA A 848 -42.27 0.14 -20.36
CA ALA A 848 -43.25 -0.15 -21.41
C ALA A 848 -44.61 -0.65 -20.87
N GLY A 849 -44.76 -0.83 -19.55
CA GLY A 849 -45.96 -1.38 -18.90
C GLY A 849 -46.02 -2.91 -18.80
N ASP A 850 -44.97 -3.62 -19.20
CA ASP A 850 -44.87 -5.08 -19.10
C ASP A 850 -44.25 -5.51 -17.75
N ALA A 851 -45.06 -5.43 -16.70
CA ALA A 851 -44.69 -5.90 -15.37
C ALA A 851 -44.45 -7.43 -15.30
N ALA A 852 -45.14 -8.21 -16.15
CA ALA A 852 -44.99 -9.66 -16.18
C ALA A 852 -43.62 -10.06 -16.77
N GLY A 853 -43.23 -9.45 -17.89
CA GLY A 853 -41.90 -9.62 -18.47
C GLY A 853 -40.78 -9.15 -17.55
N ALA A 854 -40.96 -8.02 -16.85
CA ALA A 854 -40.00 -7.56 -15.85
C ALA A 854 -39.80 -8.55 -14.69
N ALA A 855 -40.90 -8.98 -14.06
CA ALA A 855 -40.86 -9.90 -12.93
C ALA A 855 -40.28 -11.29 -13.31
N ALA A 856 -40.61 -11.81 -14.50
CA ALA A 856 -40.06 -13.07 -15.00
C ALA A 856 -38.52 -13.03 -15.16
N VAL A 857 -37.97 -11.87 -15.54
CA VAL A 857 -36.51 -11.69 -15.62
C VAL A 857 -35.90 -11.53 -14.23
N ALA A 858 -36.51 -10.71 -13.37
CA ALA A 858 -36.00 -10.45 -12.03
C ALA A 858 -35.96 -11.73 -11.15
N ALA A 859 -36.94 -12.62 -11.29
CA ALA A 859 -36.97 -13.92 -10.62
C ALA A 859 -35.72 -14.79 -10.90
N THR A 860 -35.04 -14.61 -12.04
CA THR A 860 -33.80 -15.32 -12.38
C THR A 860 -32.63 -14.97 -11.44
N TYR A 861 -32.70 -13.83 -10.74
CA TYR A 861 -31.61 -13.28 -9.93
C TYR A 861 -31.92 -13.18 -8.42
N HIS A 862 -33.04 -13.73 -7.96
CA HIS A 862 -33.48 -13.63 -6.55
C HIS A 862 -32.47 -14.25 -5.55
N GLU A 863 -31.75 -15.29 -5.93
CA GLU A 863 -30.70 -15.95 -5.14
C GLU A 863 -29.26 -15.50 -5.49
N HIS A 864 -29.10 -14.45 -6.33
CA HIS A 864 -27.79 -14.06 -6.87
C HIS A 864 -26.73 -13.86 -5.75
N PRO A 865 -25.52 -14.44 -5.89
CA PRO A 865 -24.57 -14.54 -4.78
C PRO A 865 -24.06 -13.18 -4.30
N VAL A 866 -23.82 -12.25 -5.23
CA VAL A 866 -23.40 -10.88 -4.94
C VAL A 866 -24.61 -10.01 -4.61
N GLU A 867 -24.57 -9.40 -3.43
CA GLU A 867 -25.69 -8.68 -2.81
C GLU A 867 -26.22 -7.51 -3.66
N ARG A 868 -25.34 -6.68 -4.26
CA ARG A 868 -25.74 -5.50 -5.06
C ARG A 868 -26.77 -5.88 -6.11
N TRP A 869 -26.48 -6.88 -6.94
CA TRP A 869 -27.36 -7.28 -8.03
C TRP A 869 -28.60 -8.01 -7.55
N ARG A 870 -28.49 -8.84 -6.49
CA ARG A 870 -29.65 -9.46 -5.84
C ARG A 870 -30.64 -8.40 -5.35
N TRP A 871 -30.14 -7.34 -4.72
CA TRP A 871 -30.95 -6.21 -4.26
C TRP A 871 -31.58 -5.43 -5.42
N ARG A 872 -30.80 -5.08 -6.46
CA ARG A 872 -31.31 -4.38 -7.64
C ARG A 872 -32.43 -5.15 -8.37
N PHE A 873 -32.33 -6.47 -8.48
CA PHE A 873 -33.42 -7.28 -9.06
C PHE A 873 -34.60 -7.49 -8.11
N ALA A 874 -34.38 -7.53 -6.80
CA ALA A 874 -35.48 -7.52 -5.83
C ALA A 874 -36.26 -6.18 -5.87
N GLU A 875 -35.58 -5.05 -6.10
CA GLU A 875 -36.20 -3.73 -6.31
C GLU A 875 -37.04 -3.70 -7.60
N LEU A 876 -36.58 -4.33 -8.70
CA LEU A 876 -37.37 -4.49 -9.93
C LEU A 876 -38.55 -5.47 -9.84
N ALA A 877 -38.63 -6.26 -8.77
CA ALA A 877 -39.68 -7.26 -8.55
C ALA A 877 -40.76 -6.81 -7.54
N ALA A 878 -40.61 -5.60 -6.97
CA ALA A 878 -41.49 -5.02 -5.96
C ALA A 878 -42.43 -3.94 -6.54
#